data_AF-Q748U0-F1
#
_entry.id   AF-Q748U0-F1
#
_cell.length_a   1.000
_cell.length_b   1.000
_cell.length_c   1.000
_cell.angle_alpha   90.00
_cell.angle_beta   90.00
_cell.angle_gamma   90.00
#
_symmetry.space_group_name_H-M   'P 1'
#
loop_
_entity.id
_entity.type
_entity.pdbx_description
1 polymer ?
#
loop_
_entity_poly.entity_id
_entity_poly.type
_entity_poly.pdbx_seq_one_letter_code
_entity_poly.pdbx_strand_id
1 'polypeptide(L)'
;MLEPMSLARIAALSLTLLSALLFGLPAGAIAGVITSDTVWQGNVTVTEDVVVPEGVTLTVRAGTVVTVAAAESTKTDPEYLSPLTEITIRGRLAVEGTVTAPVRFSGQEKRAGSWAGILIDGGTAAIRECLVADADSGISVAEGTLHLSSSTLRENRYGLVAQGAASRITVEGARIIENDYGVLSLQGARVTAHATEVARNRKKDAHTAAVRPHTLPKGPPVNEEAPVSRRYQDMVLLGETLWQGRILVDGTVRVPEGSRLVILPGTIVEFTRRDTNGDGIGENGIMIQGRLLAKGTPDRPITFRSAEKDRRMGDWDAVNIMNSSAGQNLVEHCRIEHAYRGLHFHFSTVAIHNTTLTNNYRGIQFQESVVALHGNTLCGNKSGVQGRDSEVELVDNLLCGNQVGGNFFRTTLTVRGNRIVANGREGLRLREGAVTVRENLFDGNRFGLMAADLYHGEVNRNSISGNAETGISLKNVDSVEFAGNAVTANGLSGFNIQDSGSLITGNLIADNGERGMGILSFAGIISGNNFAGNGLYAIDLDGSGDVSAPGNWWGGRDPALVINDQRDDPRLGRVDYGRPGAAPTPFVWPLATVAADTVWRGVITVAVPTTVLPGAALTVAPGTTVQFAAGTGLEIKGKLLASGQRDGTIRFTSVDRKGPSDWNEILLEYATGSVISNCIVEYATWGIHSHFTDLAVTDCLIRHNYGGMRFRSGPVRIRRSIFRDNTIGIRSYIGNALIAENLITANETGIFVREKGGGLTVTGNSLVGNSGYNMRIGDFNDQDVNARGNWWGEGDPGGTIFDGRQEPGIGMVLYEPWLDKPGPVGPANGGTP
;
A
#
# COMPACT_ATOMS: atom_id res chain seq x y z
N MET A 1 48.65 -67.07 -2.21
CA MET A 1 49.80 -66.62 -3.01
C MET A 1 49.30 -65.58 -4.00
N LEU A 2 49.76 -64.34 -3.82
CA LEU A 2 49.99 -63.28 -4.80
C LEU A 2 48.96 -63.03 -5.92
N GLU A 3 48.34 -61.86 -5.83
CA GLU A 3 47.77 -61.07 -6.93
C GLU A 3 48.87 -60.70 -7.98
N PRO A 4 48.51 -60.29 -9.22
CA PRO A 4 48.23 -58.86 -9.45
C PRO A 4 47.20 -58.47 -10.53
N MET A 5 46.46 -57.40 -10.22
CA MET A 5 46.08 -56.21 -11.02
C MET A 5 45.92 -56.25 -12.57
N SER A 6 44.67 -55.96 -12.99
CA SER A 6 44.19 -54.85 -13.85
C SER A 6 44.69 -54.65 -15.29
N LEU A 7 43.74 -54.60 -16.25
CA LEU A 7 43.67 -53.54 -17.29
C LEU A 7 42.26 -53.42 -17.93
N ALA A 8 41.49 -52.48 -17.39
CA ALA A 8 40.63 -51.48 -18.02
C ALA A 8 39.87 -51.71 -19.37
N ARG A 9 38.60 -51.27 -19.33
CA ARG A 9 37.71 -50.71 -20.38
C ARG A 9 36.69 -51.65 -21.05
N ILE A 10 35.52 -51.67 -20.41
CA ILE A 10 34.18 -51.97 -20.94
C ILE A 10 33.81 -50.87 -21.96
N ALA A 11 33.43 -51.27 -23.17
CA ALA A 11 32.78 -50.41 -24.15
C ALA A 11 31.58 -51.13 -24.78
N ALA A 12 30.47 -50.41 -24.81
CA ALA A 12 29.32 -50.57 -25.71
C ALA A 12 28.51 -51.87 -25.66
N LEU A 13 27.40 -51.82 -24.92
CA LEU A 13 26.09 -52.40 -25.25
C LEU A 13 25.13 -51.80 -24.21
N SER A 14 24.18 -50.93 -24.51
CA SER A 14 22.87 -51.34 -25.02
C SER A 14 22.06 -50.08 -25.33
N LEU A 15 21.79 -49.85 -26.60
CA LEU A 15 20.77 -48.92 -27.07
C LEU A 15 19.65 -49.79 -27.65
N THR A 16 18.52 -49.89 -26.94
CA THR A 16 17.15 -50.14 -27.44
C THR A 16 16.28 -50.71 -26.31
N LEU A 17 15.49 -49.85 -25.66
CA LEU A 17 14.07 -50.07 -25.37
C LEU A 17 13.53 -48.79 -24.72
N LEU A 18 13.04 -47.85 -25.54
CA LEU A 18 12.20 -46.74 -25.08
C LEU A 18 10.84 -46.90 -25.76
N SER A 19 9.96 -47.67 -25.13
CA SER A 19 8.55 -47.75 -25.49
C SER A 19 7.73 -47.68 -24.22
N ALA A 20 7.22 -46.46 -23.96
CA ALA A 20 5.98 -46.13 -23.26
C ALA A 20 5.44 -47.19 -22.28
N LEU A 21 5.75 -47.05 -20.99
CA LEU A 21 4.82 -47.45 -19.94
C LEU A 21 4.00 -46.21 -19.54
N LEU A 22 2.85 -46.03 -20.21
CA LEU A 22 1.73 -45.29 -19.66
C LEU A 22 1.12 -46.15 -18.55
N PHE A 23 1.46 -45.85 -17.28
CA PHE A 23 0.62 -46.30 -16.17
C PHE A 23 -0.62 -45.41 -16.12
N GLY A 24 -1.75 -45.91 -16.62
CA GLY A 24 -3.05 -45.44 -16.18
C GLY A 24 -3.27 -45.90 -14.74
N LEU A 25 -3.06 -45.01 -13.77
CA LEU A 25 -3.43 -45.28 -12.37
C LEU A 25 -4.97 -45.31 -12.26
N PRO A 26 -5.54 -46.20 -11.43
CA PRO A 26 -6.97 -46.20 -11.11
C PRO A 26 -7.33 -44.92 -10.33
N ALA A 27 -8.64 -44.65 -10.20
CA ALA A 27 -9.22 -43.54 -9.43
C ALA A 27 -8.71 -43.54 -7.97
N GLY A 28 -7.56 -42.90 -7.75
CA GLY A 28 -6.95 -42.68 -6.44
C GLY A 28 -7.08 -41.22 -6.06
N ALA A 29 -7.19 -40.97 -4.76
CA ALA A 29 -7.02 -39.63 -4.22
C ALA A 29 -5.60 -39.12 -4.53
N ILE A 30 -5.49 -37.91 -5.08
CA ILE A 30 -4.22 -37.26 -5.41
C ILE A 30 -3.99 -36.11 -4.42
N ALA A 31 -2.78 -36.05 -3.89
CA ALA A 31 -2.31 -35.06 -2.93
C ALA A 31 -0.78 -34.93 -3.06
N GLY A 32 -0.24 -33.76 -2.75
CA GLY A 32 1.20 -33.50 -2.63
C GLY A 32 1.91 -33.02 -3.90
N VAL A 33 3.24 -33.03 -3.86
CA VAL A 33 4.11 -32.55 -4.94
C VAL A 33 4.21 -33.59 -6.05
N ILE A 34 3.91 -33.19 -7.29
CA ILE A 34 4.11 -34.01 -8.48
C ILE A 34 5.57 -33.91 -8.88
N THR A 35 6.37 -34.95 -8.61
CA THR A 35 7.83 -34.92 -8.78
C THR A 35 8.32 -35.30 -10.17
N SER A 36 7.44 -35.73 -11.06
CA SER A 36 7.77 -36.08 -12.45
C SER A 36 6.56 -35.88 -13.37
N ASP A 37 6.80 -35.79 -14.67
CA ASP A 37 5.74 -35.59 -15.66
C ASP A 37 4.61 -36.61 -15.46
N THR A 38 3.40 -36.09 -15.23
CA THR A 38 2.25 -36.90 -14.78
C THR A 38 1.06 -36.66 -15.68
N VAL A 39 0.29 -37.74 -15.93
CA VAL A 39 -0.93 -37.70 -16.74
C VAL A 39 -2.13 -38.05 -15.87
N TRP A 40 -3.12 -37.16 -15.81
CA TRP A 40 -4.44 -37.41 -15.24
C TRP A 40 -5.43 -37.78 -16.34
N GLN A 41 -6.19 -38.85 -16.11
CA GLN A 41 -7.22 -39.34 -17.04
C GLN A 41 -8.36 -40.04 -16.27
N GLY A 42 -9.59 -39.91 -16.77
CA GLY A 42 -10.77 -40.52 -16.15
C GLY A 42 -11.31 -39.70 -14.97
N ASN A 43 -11.70 -40.36 -13.88
CA ASN A 43 -12.15 -39.67 -12.67
C ASN A 43 -10.97 -39.51 -11.70
N VAL A 44 -10.65 -38.27 -11.35
CA VAL A 44 -9.58 -37.91 -10.42
C VAL A 44 -10.19 -37.19 -9.22
N THR A 45 -9.82 -37.61 -8.01
CA THR A 45 -10.21 -36.92 -6.79
C THR A 45 -8.98 -36.26 -6.17
N VAL A 46 -9.03 -34.95 -5.96
CA VAL A 46 -8.00 -34.21 -5.26
C VAL A 46 -8.50 -33.97 -3.85
N THR A 47 -7.82 -34.52 -2.85
CA THR A 47 -8.24 -34.44 -1.44
C THR A 47 -7.39 -33.49 -0.61
N GLU A 48 -6.20 -33.14 -1.10
CA GLU A 48 -5.30 -32.17 -0.50
C GLU A 48 -4.60 -31.36 -1.60
N ASP A 49 -3.80 -30.38 -1.21
CA ASP A 49 -3.10 -29.50 -2.14
C ASP A 49 -2.20 -30.29 -3.09
N VAL A 50 -2.11 -29.82 -4.33
CA VAL A 50 -1.26 -30.39 -5.37
C VAL A 50 -0.30 -29.32 -5.86
N VAL A 51 1.00 -29.63 -5.91
CA VAL A 51 2.02 -28.73 -6.47
C VAL A 51 2.67 -29.38 -7.67
N VAL A 52 2.71 -28.66 -8.79
CA VAL A 52 3.51 -28.99 -9.97
C VAL A 52 4.75 -28.09 -9.95
N PRO A 53 5.93 -28.60 -9.54
CA PRO A 53 7.15 -27.82 -9.41
C PRO A 53 7.74 -27.43 -10.77
N GLU A 54 8.72 -26.52 -10.76
CA GLU A 54 9.45 -26.12 -11.96
C GLU A 54 10.08 -27.35 -12.65
N GLY A 55 10.02 -27.39 -13.99
CA GLY A 55 10.53 -28.52 -14.77
C GLY A 55 9.60 -29.72 -14.90
N VAL A 56 8.47 -29.75 -14.17
CA VAL A 56 7.47 -30.83 -14.24
C VAL A 56 6.22 -30.40 -15.01
N THR A 57 5.65 -31.32 -15.79
CA THR A 57 4.39 -31.14 -16.52
C THR A 57 3.28 -32.03 -15.98
N LEU A 58 2.14 -31.43 -15.63
CA LEU A 58 0.87 -32.13 -15.41
C LEU A 58 0.01 -32.05 -16.68
N THR A 59 -0.32 -33.19 -17.27
CA THR A 59 -1.23 -33.30 -18.42
C THR A 59 -2.58 -33.88 -18.00
N VAL A 60 -3.68 -33.20 -18.29
CA VAL A 60 -5.05 -33.66 -18.00
C VAL A 60 -5.77 -33.97 -19.30
N ARG A 61 -6.04 -35.25 -19.56
CA ARG A 61 -6.56 -35.73 -20.85
C ARG A 61 -8.05 -35.41 -21.03
N ALA A 62 -8.50 -35.39 -22.29
CA ALA A 62 -9.90 -35.20 -22.66
C ALA A 62 -10.86 -36.13 -21.87
N GLY A 63 -12.02 -35.59 -21.48
CA GLY A 63 -13.05 -36.31 -20.73
C GLY A 63 -12.76 -36.52 -19.25
N THR A 64 -11.61 -36.06 -18.74
CA THR A 64 -11.26 -36.18 -17.32
C THR A 64 -12.18 -35.33 -16.46
N VAL A 65 -12.65 -35.90 -15.34
CA VAL A 65 -13.40 -35.19 -14.30
C VAL A 65 -12.55 -35.16 -13.03
N VAL A 66 -12.11 -33.97 -12.67
CA VAL A 66 -11.37 -33.68 -11.44
C VAL A 66 -12.33 -33.14 -10.41
N THR A 67 -12.52 -33.89 -9.33
CA THR A 67 -13.33 -33.48 -8.17
C THR A 67 -12.40 -33.08 -7.04
N VAL A 68 -12.53 -31.86 -6.53
CA VAL A 68 -11.68 -31.34 -5.46
C VAL A 68 -12.49 -31.33 -4.16
N ALA A 69 -12.05 -32.10 -3.18
CA ALA A 69 -12.64 -32.07 -1.84
C ALA A 69 -12.25 -30.77 -1.15
N ALA A 70 -13.17 -30.21 -0.36
CA ALA A 70 -12.80 -29.16 0.58
C ALA A 70 -11.96 -29.81 1.69
N ALA A 71 -10.69 -29.48 1.77
CA ALA A 71 -9.94 -29.68 3.00
C ALA A 71 -10.08 -28.42 3.85
N GLU A 72 -10.72 -28.53 5.02
CA GLU A 72 -10.49 -27.60 6.13
C GLU A 72 -9.12 -27.89 6.72
N SER A 73 -8.11 -27.61 5.92
CA SER A 73 -6.75 -27.75 6.34
C SER A 73 -6.49 -26.71 7.44
N THR A 74 -6.26 -27.16 8.68
CA THR A 74 -5.60 -26.34 9.70
C THR A 74 -4.14 -26.08 9.34
N LYS A 75 -3.63 -26.54 8.17
CA LYS A 75 -2.21 -26.45 7.80
C LYS A 75 -1.83 -24.98 7.71
N THR A 76 -1.18 -24.55 8.78
CA THR A 76 -0.37 -23.35 8.93
C THR A 76 0.91 -23.42 8.08
N ASP A 77 1.04 -24.42 7.19
CA ASP A 77 2.19 -24.58 6.31
C ASP A 77 2.14 -23.56 5.17
N PRO A 78 3.11 -22.65 5.07
CA PRO A 78 2.96 -21.43 4.27
C PRO A 78 3.41 -21.61 2.82
N GLU A 79 3.38 -22.84 2.30
CA GLU A 79 3.66 -23.11 0.88
C GLU A 79 2.42 -22.93 0.02
N TYR A 80 1.24 -22.94 0.65
CA TYR A 80 -0.05 -22.83 0.00
C TYR A 80 -0.64 -21.43 0.16
N LEU A 81 -1.17 -20.90 -0.94
CA LEU A 81 -1.65 -19.52 -1.03
C LEU A 81 -3.10 -19.42 -0.54
N SER A 82 -3.88 -20.50 -0.52
CA SER A 82 -5.24 -20.52 0.02
C SER A 82 -5.35 -21.39 1.29
N PRO A 83 -6.26 -21.07 2.24
CA PRO A 83 -6.66 -22.02 3.29
C PRO A 83 -7.54 -23.17 2.76
N LEU A 84 -7.95 -23.09 1.49
CA LEU A 84 -8.71 -24.13 0.78
C LEU A 84 -7.75 -24.98 -0.06
N THR A 85 -8.20 -26.19 -0.41
CA THR A 85 -7.45 -27.09 -1.31
C THR A 85 -7.11 -26.42 -2.64
N GLU A 86 -5.83 -26.38 -2.99
CA GLU A 86 -5.31 -25.72 -4.20
C GLU A 86 -4.56 -26.64 -5.16
N ILE A 87 -4.61 -26.29 -6.45
CA ILE A 87 -3.77 -26.90 -7.49
C ILE A 87 -2.79 -25.83 -7.98
N THR A 88 -1.56 -25.88 -7.49
CA THR A 88 -0.52 -24.87 -7.72
C THR A 88 0.44 -25.31 -8.81
N ILE A 89 0.62 -24.45 -9.82
CA ILE A 89 1.39 -24.70 -11.04
C ILE A 89 2.59 -23.74 -11.08
N ARG A 90 3.77 -24.26 -10.72
CA ARG A 90 5.07 -23.60 -10.92
C ARG A 90 5.80 -24.12 -12.16
N GLY A 91 5.53 -25.36 -12.54
CA GLY A 91 5.94 -25.95 -13.82
C GLY A 91 4.94 -25.67 -14.93
N ARG A 92 4.41 -26.74 -15.54
CA ARG A 92 3.48 -26.66 -16.66
C ARG A 92 2.19 -27.44 -16.41
N LEU A 93 1.04 -26.84 -16.71
CA LEU A 93 -0.26 -27.51 -16.80
C LEU A 93 -0.73 -27.54 -18.26
N ALA A 94 -1.08 -28.73 -18.76
CA ALA A 94 -1.68 -28.93 -20.06
C ALA A 94 -3.04 -29.63 -19.91
N VAL A 95 -4.14 -28.90 -20.12
CA VAL A 95 -5.51 -29.46 -20.09
C VAL A 95 -6.00 -29.63 -21.52
N GLU A 96 -6.26 -30.86 -21.92
CA GLU A 96 -6.47 -31.27 -23.31
C GLU A 96 -7.92 -31.65 -23.63
N GLY A 97 -8.89 -30.89 -23.13
CA GLY A 97 -10.31 -31.13 -23.40
C GLY A 97 -10.65 -31.08 -24.89
N THR A 98 -11.78 -31.67 -25.28
CA THR A 98 -12.35 -31.55 -26.63
C THR A 98 -13.83 -31.23 -26.54
N VAL A 99 -14.43 -30.71 -27.62
CA VAL A 99 -15.88 -30.42 -27.67
C VAL A 99 -16.73 -31.64 -27.26
N THR A 100 -16.33 -32.85 -27.69
CA THR A 100 -17.07 -34.10 -27.39
C THR A 100 -16.69 -34.71 -26.04
N ALA A 101 -15.56 -34.32 -25.46
CA ALA A 101 -15.06 -34.82 -24.18
C ALA A 101 -14.32 -33.70 -23.43
N PRO A 102 -15.06 -32.72 -22.89
CA PRO A 102 -14.46 -31.61 -22.16
C PRO A 102 -13.87 -32.08 -20.83
N VAL A 103 -12.81 -31.42 -20.37
CA VAL A 103 -12.29 -31.63 -19.02
C VAL A 103 -13.12 -30.83 -18.02
N ARG A 104 -13.33 -31.35 -16.81
CA ARG A 104 -14.07 -30.66 -15.76
C ARG A 104 -13.25 -30.61 -14.47
N PHE A 105 -13.08 -29.42 -13.91
CA PHE A 105 -12.63 -29.20 -12.54
C PHE A 105 -13.79 -28.64 -11.73
N SER A 106 -14.12 -29.27 -10.61
CA SER A 106 -15.21 -28.81 -9.78
C SER A 106 -15.03 -29.20 -8.32
N GLY A 107 -15.54 -28.37 -7.42
CA GLY A 107 -15.59 -28.67 -6.01
C GLY A 107 -16.56 -29.82 -5.72
N GLN A 108 -16.24 -30.62 -4.70
CA GLN A 108 -17.09 -31.72 -4.26
C GLN A 108 -18.41 -31.22 -3.67
N GLU A 109 -18.39 -30.07 -2.98
CA GLU A 109 -19.56 -29.47 -2.30
C GLU A 109 -20.54 -28.76 -3.24
N LYS A 110 -20.17 -28.54 -4.52
CA LYS A 110 -21.00 -27.81 -5.50
C LYS A 110 -21.45 -26.43 -5.02
N ARG A 111 -20.50 -25.72 -4.40
CA ARG A 111 -20.68 -24.38 -3.84
C ARG A 111 -19.47 -23.53 -4.20
N ALA A 112 -19.70 -22.32 -4.70
CA ALA A 112 -18.65 -21.34 -4.96
C ALA A 112 -17.75 -21.15 -3.73
N GLY A 113 -16.44 -21.15 -3.92
CA GLY A 113 -15.47 -21.07 -2.82
C GLY A 113 -15.31 -22.35 -2.01
N SER A 114 -15.70 -23.52 -2.55
CA SER A 114 -15.46 -24.82 -1.89
C SER A 114 -14.02 -25.33 -2.05
N TRP A 115 -13.26 -24.76 -2.99
CA TRP A 115 -11.84 -25.01 -3.20
C TRP A 115 -11.14 -23.74 -3.72
N ALA A 116 -9.81 -23.68 -3.68
CA ALA A 116 -9.09 -22.46 -4.06
C ALA A 116 -9.18 -22.14 -5.56
N GLY A 117 -9.16 -23.19 -6.39
CA GLY A 117 -9.06 -23.11 -7.83
C GLY A 117 -7.70 -23.56 -8.40
N ILE A 118 -7.46 -23.24 -9.67
CA ILE A 118 -6.17 -23.50 -10.33
C ILE A 118 -5.29 -22.25 -10.21
N LEU A 119 -4.13 -22.40 -9.57
CA LEU A 119 -3.22 -21.31 -9.28
C LEU A 119 -1.92 -21.46 -10.08
N ILE A 120 -1.64 -20.50 -10.96
CA ILE A 120 -0.41 -20.46 -11.74
C ILE A 120 0.53 -19.46 -11.07
N ASP A 121 1.56 -19.96 -10.37
CA ASP A 121 2.55 -19.16 -9.64
C ASP A 121 3.90 -19.27 -10.35
N GLY A 122 4.21 -18.30 -11.21
CA GLY A 122 5.41 -18.31 -12.07
C GLY A 122 5.40 -19.33 -13.21
N GLY A 123 4.50 -20.32 -13.16
CA GLY A 123 4.39 -21.40 -14.15
C GLY A 123 3.64 -21.02 -15.42
N THR A 124 3.36 -22.05 -16.23
CA THR A 124 2.62 -21.92 -17.48
C THR A 124 1.42 -22.87 -17.52
N ALA A 125 0.29 -22.41 -18.07
CA ALA A 125 -0.85 -23.28 -18.33
C ALA A 125 -1.42 -23.07 -19.74
N ALA A 126 -1.70 -24.18 -20.42
CA ALA A 126 -2.51 -24.21 -21.64
C ALA A 126 -3.77 -25.03 -21.34
N ILE A 127 -4.93 -24.37 -21.36
CA ILE A 127 -6.21 -24.96 -20.98
C ILE A 127 -7.19 -24.79 -22.16
N ARG A 128 -7.68 -25.92 -22.68
CA ARG A 128 -8.68 -25.94 -23.76
C ARG A 128 -9.89 -26.78 -23.41
N GLU A 129 -11.07 -26.36 -23.87
CA GLU A 129 -12.34 -27.11 -23.77
C GLU A 129 -12.56 -27.66 -22.34
N CYS A 130 -12.42 -26.77 -21.36
CA CYS A 130 -12.44 -27.07 -19.94
C CYS A 130 -13.61 -26.33 -19.26
N LEU A 131 -14.25 -26.98 -18.29
CA LEU A 131 -15.15 -26.33 -17.34
C LEU A 131 -14.45 -26.23 -15.99
N VAL A 132 -14.38 -25.03 -15.41
CA VAL A 132 -13.93 -24.80 -14.03
C VAL A 132 -15.06 -24.15 -13.24
N ALA A 133 -15.48 -24.81 -12.15
CA ALA A 133 -16.59 -24.36 -11.32
C ALA A 133 -16.36 -24.57 -9.82
N ASP A 134 -17.20 -23.91 -9.02
CA ASP A 134 -17.27 -24.02 -7.55
C ASP A 134 -16.03 -23.51 -6.79
N ALA A 135 -15.10 -22.83 -7.47
CA ALA A 135 -13.86 -22.33 -6.87
C ALA A 135 -14.02 -20.96 -6.22
N ASP A 136 -13.09 -20.59 -5.33
CA ASP A 136 -12.92 -19.20 -4.91
C ASP A 136 -12.38 -18.38 -6.09
N SER A 137 -11.30 -18.83 -6.74
CA SER A 137 -10.84 -18.25 -8.01
C SER A 137 -10.71 -19.35 -9.04
N GLY A 138 -11.60 -19.41 -10.05
CA GLY A 138 -11.58 -20.46 -11.08
C GLY A 138 -10.17 -20.69 -11.63
N ILE A 139 -9.55 -19.62 -12.13
CA ILE A 139 -8.11 -19.61 -12.43
C ILE A 139 -7.48 -18.33 -11.87
N SER A 140 -6.36 -18.46 -11.18
CA SER A 140 -5.54 -17.34 -10.69
C SER A 140 -4.13 -17.43 -11.28
N VAL A 141 -3.59 -16.31 -11.75
CA VAL A 141 -2.26 -16.21 -12.37
C VAL A 141 -1.44 -15.14 -11.66
N ALA A 142 -0.32 -15.54 -11.06
CA ALA A 142 0.65 -14.68 -10.40
C ALA A 142 2.03 -14.86 -11.04
N GLU A 143 2.54 -13.79 -11.65
CA GLU A 143 3.80 -13.76 -12.41
C GLU A 143 3.97 -14.91 -13.43
N GLY A 144 2.86 -15.45 -13.97
CA GLY A 144 2.83 -16.64 -14.82
C GLY A 144 2.18 -16.42 -16.19
N THR A 145 2.08 -17.49 -17.00
CA THR A 145 1.45 -17.42 -18.33
C THR A 145 0.25 -18.36 -18.44
N LEU A 146 -0.87 -17.84 -18.96
CA LEU A 146 -2.09 -18.63 -19.23
C LEU A 146 -2.55 -18.44 -20.68
N HIS A 147 -2.78 -19.56 -21.35
CA HIS A 147 -3.56 -19.63 -22.59
C HIS A 147 -4.85 -20.41 -22.32
N LEU A 148 -5.99 -19.72 -22.31
CA LEU A 148 -7.31 -20.29 -22.06
C LEU A 148 -8.14 -20.24 -23.35
N SER A 149 -8.52 -21.39 -23.90
CA SER A 149 -9.27 -21.48 -25.16
C SER A 149 -10.56 -22.29 -25.02
N SER A 150 -11.65 -21.83 -25.63
CA SER A 150 -12.95 -22.53 -25.70
C SER A 150 -13.42 -23.13 -24.36
N SER A 151 -13.12 -22.46 -23.25
CA SER A 151 -13.35 -22.98 -21.90
C SER A 151 -14.41 -22.15 -21.17
N THR A 152 -15.06 -22.73 -20.17
CA THR A 152 -16.08 -22.06 -19.35
C THR A 152 -15.62 -21.96 -17.90
N LEU A 153 -15.60 -20.74 -17.36
CA LEU A 153 -15.41 -20.45 -15.94
C LEU A 153 -16.73 -19.93 -15.37
N ARG A 154 -17.40 -20.72 -14.52
CA ARG A 154 -18.72 -20.37 -13.97
C ARG A 154 -18.91 -20.79 -12.53
N GLU A 155 -19.82 -20.14 -11.82
CA GLU A 155 -20.16 -20.47 -10.43
C GLU A 155 -18.94 -20.43 -9.50
N ASN A 156 -17.96 -19.58 -9.83
CA ASN A 156 -16.83 -19.27 -8.96
C ASN A 156 -17.07 -17.91 -8.27
N ARG A 157 -16.33 -17.62 -7.20
CA ARG A 157 -16.32 -16.24 -6.68
C ARG A 157 -15.60 -15.31 -7.66
N TYR A 158 -14.40 -15.65 -8.10
CA TYR A 158 -13.70 -14.98 -9.19
C TYR A 158 -13.56 -15.95 -10.36
N GLY A 159 -13.93 -15.54 -11.58
CA GLY A 159 -13.74 -16.36 -12.77
C GLY A 159 -12.24 -16.49 -13.09
N LEU A 160 -11.60 -15.36 -13.39
CA LEU A 160 -10.18 -15.28 -13.72
C LEU A 160 -9.52 -14.11 -12.98
N VAL A 161 -8.44 -14.38 -12.24
CA VAL A 161 -7.61 -13.36 -11.60
C VAL A 161 -6.22 -13.37 -12.22
N ALA A 162 -5.79 -12.24 -12.76
CA ALA A 162 -4.47 -12.02 -13.31
C ALA A 162 -3.74 -10.97 -12.47
N GLN A 163 -2.56 -11.28 -11.96
CA GLN A 163 -1.84 -10.43 -11.03
C GLN A 163 -0.33 -10.40 -11.32
N GLY A 164 0.26 -9.21 -11.23
CA GLY A 164 1.71 -9.02 -11.37
C GLY A 164 2.13 -8.67 -12.80
N ALA A 165 3.15 -7.84 -12.92
CA ALA A 165 3.54 -7.23 -14.19
C ALA A 165 4.17 -8.22 -15.18
N ALA A 166 4.67 -9.38 -14.74
CA ALA A 166 5.11 -10.45 -15.63
C ALA A 166 3.97 -11.36 -16.09
N SER A 167 2.78 -11.30 -15.47
CA SER A 167 1.65 -12.13 -15.88
C SER A 167 1.18 -11.83 -17.30
N ARG A 168 1.07 -12.88 -18.12
CA ARG A 168 0.61 -12.82 -19.52
C ARG A 168 -0.55 -13.80 -19.72
N ILE A 169 -1.73 -13.27 -20.02
CA ILE A 169 -2.93 -14.08 -20.19
C ILE A 169 -3.54 -13.83 -21.57
N THR A 170 -3.81 -14.93 -22.28
CA THR A 170 -4.57 -14.93 -23.54
C THR A 170 -5.82 -15.77 -23.35
N VAL A 171 -6.98 -15.20 -23.65
CA VAL A 171 -8.29 -15.85 -23.54
C VAL A 171 -8.98 -15.83 -24.91
N GLU A 172 -9.32 -16.99 -25.44
CA GLU A 172 -9.87 -17.15 -26.80
C GLU A 172 -11.14 -18.00 -26.79
N GLY A 173 -12.27 -17.49 -27.29
CA GLY A 173 -13.50 -18.29 -27.40
C GLY A 173 -14.08 -18.78 -26.06
N ALA A 174 -13.66 -18.21 -24.93
CA ALA A 174 -14.07 -18.67 -23.60
C ALA A 174 -15.36 -18.00 -23.13
N ARG A 175 -15.97 -18.55 -22.07
CA ARG A 175 -17.14 -18.00 -21.38
C ARG A 175 -16.85 -17.86 -19.89
N ILE A 176 -16.79 -16.64 -19.39
CA ILE A 176 -16.56 -16.31 -17.98
C ILE A 176 -17.84 -15.65 -17.46
N ILE A 177 -18.75 -16.49 -16.97
CA ILE A 177 -20.15 -16.12 -16.71
C ILE A 177 -20.61 -16.68 -15.37
N GLU A 178 -21.65 -16.11 -14.77
CA GLU A 178 -22.28 -16.67 -13.56
C GLU A 178 -21.30 -16.81 -12.37
N ASN A 179 -20.23 -16.02 -12.35
CA ASN A 179 -19.34 -15.87 -11.19
C ASN A 179 -19.77 -14.66 -10.35
N ASP A 180 -19.18 -14.41 -9.17
CA ASP A 180 -19.35 -13.10 -8.53
C ASP A 180 -18.64 -12.01 -9.34
N TYR A 181 -17.37 -12.25 -9.63
CA TYR A 181 -16.53 -11.38 -10.45
C TYR A 181 -16.01 -12.16 -11.66
N GLY A 182 -16.06 -11.56 -12.85
CA GLY A 182 -15.57 -12.17 -14.08
C GLY A 182 -14.04 -12.17 -14.16
N VAL A 183 -13.44 -11.12 -14.72
CA VAL A 183 -12.00 -10.98 -14.93
C VAL A 183 -11.40 -9.85 -14.08
N LEU A 184 -10.40 -10.18 -13.25
CA LEU A 184 -9.62 -9.20 -12.50
C LEU A 184 -8.21 -9.08 -13.10
N SER A 185 -7.79 -7.86 -13.42
CA SER A 185 -6.44 -7.55 -13.88
C SER A 185 -5.75 -6.61 -12.88
N LEU A 186 -4.88 -7.17 -12.05
CA LEU A 186 -4.30 -6.51 -10.89
C LEU A 186 -2.79 -6.30 -11.10
N GLN A 187 -2.25 -5.23 -10.50
CA GLN A 187 -0.80 -5.03 -10.37
C GLN A 187 -0.03 -5.09 -11.71
N GLY A 188 -0.63 -4.56 -12.78
CA GLY A 188 0.01 -4.47 -14.10
C GLY A 188 -0.03 -5.75 -14.94
N ALA A 189 -0.80 -6.76 -14.53
CA ALA A 189 -1.04 -7.95 -15.34
C ALA A 189 -1.66 -7.59 -16.70
N ARG A 190 -1.36 -8.39 -17.73
CA ARG A 190 -1.87 -8.19 -19.09
C ARG A 190 -2.79 -9.33 -19.48
N VAL A 191 -4.07 -9.01 -19.67
CA VAL A 191 -5.10 -9.92 -20.17
C VAL A 191 -5.51 -9.49 -21.57
N THR A 192 -5.38 -10.40 -22.53
CA THR A 192 -5.87 -10.24 -23.90
C THR A 192 -7.00 -11.22 -24.13
N ALA A 193 -8.17 -10.73 -24.57
CA ALA A 193 -9.36 -11.54 -24.77
C ALA A 193 -9.89 -11.39 -26.19
N HIS A 194 -10.13 -12.51 -26.87
CA HIS A 194 -10.64 -12.58 -28.23
C HIS A 194 -11.86 -13.51 -28.28
N ALA A 195 -12.94 -13.07 -28.94
CA ALA A 195 -14.19 -13.84 -29.06
C ALA A 195 -14.69 -14.47 -27.74
N THR A 196 -14.45 -13.79 -26.62
CA THR A 196 -14.73 -14.30 -25.27
C THR A 196 -15.93 -13.58 -24.67
N GLU A 197 -16.85 -14.33 -24.08
CA GLU A 197 -17.99 -13.79 -23.34
C GLU A 197 -17.58 -13.60 -21.87
N VAL A 198 -17.55 -12.35 -21.40
CA VAL A 198 -17.45 -12.03 -19.97
C VAL A 198 -18.69 -11.22 -19.60
N ALA A 199 -19.71 -11.91 -19.10
CA ALA A 199 -21.03 -11.34 -18.89
C ALA A 199 -21.79 -12.11 -17.82
N ARG A 200 -22.83 -11.49 -17.26
CA ARG A 200 -23.75 -12.15 -16.30
C ARG A 200 -23.02 -12.64 -15.05
N ASN A 201 -21.92 -11.98 -14.67
CA ASN A 201 -21.33 -12.16 -13.36
C ASN A 201 -22.11 -11.29 -12.36
N ARG A 202 -22.37 -11.82 -11.15
CA ARG A 202 -23.30 -11.24 -10.17
C ARG A 202 -22.91 -9.84 -9.73
N LYS A 203 -21.61 -9.57 -9.55
CA LYS A 203 -21.09 -8.29 -9.05
C LYS A 203 -20.46 -7.47 -10.17
N LYS A 204 -19.49 -8.04 -10.90
CA LYS A 204 -18.78 -7.29 -11.95
C LYS A 204 -18.16 -8.19 -13.01
N ASP A 205 -18.28 -7.82 -14.27
CA ASP A 205 -17.69 -8.59 -15.37
C ASP A 205 -16.17 -8.38 -15.48
N ALA A 206 -15.67 -7.16 -15.31
CA ALA A 206 -14.22 -6.89 -15.35
C ALA A 206 -13.79 -5.80 -14.36
N HIS A 207 -12.64 -5.99 -13.72
CA HIS A 207 -12.01 -5.02 -12.82
C HIS A 207 -10.51 -4.91 -13.08
N THR A 208 -10.00 -3.69 -13.15
CA THR A 208 -8.57 -3.44 -13.33
C THR A 208 -8.10 -2.47 -12.26
N ALA A 209 -7.06 -2.87 -11.53
CA ALA A 209 -6.43 -2.02 -10.52
C ALA A 209 -4.93 -1.90 -10.80
N ALA A 210 -4.51 -0.70 -11.17
CA ALA A 210 -3.10 -0.36 -11.28
C ALA A 210 -2.55 -0.02 -9.89
N VAL A 211 -1.41 -0.61 -9.53
CA VAL A 211 -0.67 -0.26 -8.31
C VAL A 211 0.60 0.46 -8.73
N ARG A 212 0.97 1.51 -8.00
CA ARG A 212 2.25 2.20 -8.23
C ARG A 212 3.40 1.21 -8.03
N PRO A 213 4.35 1.13 -8.99
CA PRO A 213 5.54 0.32 -8.79
C PRO A 213 6.27 0.77 -7.53
N HIS A 214 6.57 -0.16 -6.63
CA HIS A 214 7.39 0.12 -5.46
C HIS A 214 8.85 -0.25 -5.78
N THR A 215 9.78 0.66 -5.49
CA THR A 215 11.21 0.38 -5.66
C THR A 215 11.75 -0.22 -4.37
N LEU A 216 12.33 -1.41 -4.45
CA LEU A 216 12.95 -2.05 -3.29
C LEU A 216 14.09 -1.16 -2.74
N PRO A 217 14.15 -0.95 -1.41
CA PRO A 217 15.25 -0.21 -0.80
C PRO A 217 16.60 -0.86 -1.14
N LYS A 218 17.56 -0.07 -1.64
CA LYS A 218 18.94 -0.53 -1.85
C LYS A 218 19.74 -0.29 -0.59
N GLY A 219 20.30 -1.36 0.00
CA GLY A 219 21.27 -1.26 1.08
C GLY A 219 22.65 -0.78 0.59
N PRO A 220 23.57 -0.42 1.50
CA PRO A 220 24.95 -0.14 1.13
C PRO A 220 25.60 -1.35 0.43
N PRO A 221 26.57 -1.11 -0.47
CA PRO A 221 27.23 -2.17 -1.20
C PRO A 221 27.99 -3.11 -0.26
N VAL A 222 27.95 -4.41 -0.56
CA VAL A 222 28.69 -5.44 0.17
C VAL A 222 30.06 -5.60 -0.50
N ASN A 223 31.14 -5.60 0.27
CA ASN A 223 32.49 -5.83 -0.27
C ASN A 223 32.69 -7.32 -0.61
N GLU A 224 32.45 -7.69 -1.87
CA GLU A 224 32.52 -9.08 -2.35
C GLU A 224 33.96 -9.59 -2.56
N GLU A 225 34.94 -8.69 -2.65
CA GLU A 225 36.34 -9.01 -2.96
C GLU A 225 37.15 -9.43 -1.72
N ALA A 226 36.61 -9.21 -0.52
CA ALA A 226 37.25 -9.64 0.71
C ALA A 226 37.46 -11.17 0.71
N PRO A 227 38.66 -11.67 1.09
CA PRO A 227 38.90 -13.10 1.17
C PRO A 227 38.05 -13.72 2.29
N VAL A 228 37.60 -14.96 2.09
CA VAL A 228 36.91 -15.74 3.12
C VAL A 228 37.88 -15.95 4.30
N SER A 229 37.56 -15.37 5.45
CA SER A 229 38.39 -15.45 6.65
C SER A 229 38.21 -16.76 7.41
N ARG A 230 37.01 -17.36 7.34
CA ARG A 230 36.69 -18.64 7.97
C ARG A 230 35.65 -19.42 7.17
N ARG A 231 35.80 -20.73 7.12
CA ARG A 231 34.80 -21.67 6.58
C ARG A 231 34.31 -22.59 7.70
N TYR A 232 32.99 -22.75 7.79
CA TYR A 232 32.33 -23.68 8.70
C TYR A 232 31.59 -24.74 7.89
N GLN A 233 31.78 -26.02 8.24
CA GLN A 233 30.95 -27.12 7.77
C GLN A 233 29.89 -27.45 8.83
N ASP A 234 29.40 -28.68 8.88
CA ASP A 234 28.57 -29.17 9.97
C ASP A 234 29.39 -29.15 11.28
N MET A 235 29.05 -28.22 12.19
CA MET A 235 29.87 -27.96 13.38
C MET A 235 29.06 -27.42 14.57
N VAL A 236 29.55 -27.67 15.79
CA VAL A 236 28.99 -27.13 17.04
C VAL A 236 29.94 -26.07 17.62
N LEU A 237 29.43 -24.89 17.93
CA LEU A 237 30.16 -23.78 18.56
C LEU A 237 29.91 -23.77 20.07
N LEU A 238 30.91 -24.18 20.86
CA LEU A 238 30.85 -24.21 22.32
C LEU A 238 31.38 -22.90 22.93
N GLY A 239 30.74 -22.41 23.99
CA GLY A 239 31.13 -21.20 24.69
C GLY A 239 30.82 -19.93 23.89
N GLU A 240 31.55 -18.84 24.14
CA GLU A 240 31.41 -17.61 23.37
C GLU A 240 32.26 -17.67 22.09
N THR A 241 31.62 -17.55 20.93
CA THR A 241 32.27 -17.50 19.62
C THR A 241 32.05 -16.15 18.96
N LEU A 242 33.15 -15.57 18.46
CA LEU A 242 33.17 -14.29 17.74
C LEU A 242 33.34 -14.50 16.24
N TRP A 243 32.44 -13.93 15.44
CA TRP A 243 32.53 -13.87 13.98
C TRP A 243 32.85 -12.45 13.49
N GLN A 244 33.83 -12.38 12.58
CA GLN A 244 34.29 -11.15 11.94
C GLN A 244 34.86 -11.45 10.54
N GLY A 245 34.63 -10.52 9.61
CA GLY A 245 35.12 -10.62 8.24
C GLY A 245 34.14 -11.37 7.34
N ARG A 246 34.65 -12.12 6.36
CA ARG A 246 33.82 -12.90 5.44
C ARG A 246 33.81 -14.38 5.87
N ILE A 247 32.66 -14.86 6.30
CA ILE A 247 32.44 -16.21 6.81
C ILE A 247 31.68 -17.00 5.76
N LEU A 248 32.17 -18.20 5.42
CA LEU A 248 31.48 -19.12 4.52
C LEU A 248 30.93 -20.32 5.32
N VAL A 249 29.63 -20.57 5.21
CA VAL A 249 28.92 -21.69 5.85
C VAL A 249 28.55 -22.70 4.76
N ASP A 250 29.14 -23.88 4.86
CA ASP A 250 28.99 -25.02 3.97
C ASP A 250 28.50 -26.24 4.77
N GLY A 251 27.43 -26.02 5.54
CA GLY A 251 27.09 -26.82 6.71
C GLY A 251 25.89 -26.30 7.49
N THR A 252 25.51 -27.04 8.54
CA THR A 252 24.70 -26.55 9.65
C THR A 252 25.59 -26.19 10.84
N VAL A 253 25.64 -24.91 11.21
CA VAL A 253 26.37 -24.43 12.39
C VAL A 253 25.44 -24.39 13.60
N ARG A 254 25.72 -25.18 14.63
CA ARG A 254 24.91 -25.27 15.86
C ARG A 254 25.55 -24.50 17.01
N VAL A 255 24.78 -23.68 17.71
CA VAL A 255 25.17 -22.99 18.96
C VAL A 255 24.27 -23.54 20.07
N PRO A 256 24.72 -24.51 20.87
CA PRO A 256 23.90 -25.17 21.87
C PRO A 256 23.62 -24.24 23.07
N GLU A 257 22.72 -24.68 23.95
CA GLU A 257 22.45 -24.02 25.23
C GLU A 257 23.74 -23.73 26.02
N GLY A 258 23.78 -22.61 26.74
CA GLY A 258 24.97 -22.13 27.46
C GLY A 258 26.07 -21.53 26.57
N SER A 259 25.95 -21.64 25.24
CA SER A 259 26.88 -21.04 24.27
C SER A 259 26.32 -19.76 23.65
N ARG A 260 27.19 -18.95 23.05
CA ARG A 260 26.82 -17.65 22.48
C ARG A 260 27.57 -17.38 21.18
N LEU A 261 26.84 -16.96 20.15
CA LEU A 261 27.42 -16.44 18.91
C LEU A 261 27.29 -14.92 18.86
N VAL A 262 28.43 -14.24 18.74
CA VAL A 262 28.54 -12.78 18.58
C VAL A 262 29.07 -12.48 17.18
N ILE A 263 28.34 -11.68 16.41
CA ILE A 263 28.70 -11.30 15.04
C ILE A 263 28.96 -9.79 15.00
N LEU A 264 30.17 -9.38 14.58
CA LEU A 264 30.60 -7.99 14.61
C LEU A 264 30.14 -7.16 13.38
N PRO A 265 30.04 -5.82 13.49
CA PRO A 265 29.66 -4.95 12.37
C PRO A 265 30.48 -5.13 11.09
N GLY A 266 29.79 -5.19 9.96
CA GLY A 266 30.37 -5.38 8.62
C GLY A 266 30.76 -6.82 8.30
N THR A 267 30.40 -7.79 9.15
CA THR A 267 30.60 -9.22 8.85
C THR A 267 29.67 -9.65 7.71
N ILE A 268 30.20 -10.46 6.78
CA ILE A 268 29.45 -11.07 5.68
C ILE A 268 29.43 -12.57 5.95
N VAL A 269 28.25 -13.16 6.11
CA VAL A 269 28.01 -14.59 6.27
C VAL A 269 27.36 -15.09 4.99
N GLU A 270 28.05 -15.99 4.30
CA GLU A 270 27.59 -16.58 3.04
C GLU A 270 27.30 -18.07 3.21
N PHE A 271 26.20 -18.53 2.62
CA PHE A 271 25.76 -19.93 2.70
C PHE A 271 25.84 -20.58 1.32
N THR A 272 26.57 -21.70 1.18
CA THR A 272 26.54 -22.50 -0.06
C THR A 272 25.19 -23.21 -0.20
N ARG A 273 24.75 -23.47 -1.43
CA ARG A 273 23.52 -24.24 -1.67
C ARG A 273 23.81 -25.74 -1.56
N ARG A 274 22.99 -26.44 -0.76
CA ARG A 274 22.95 -27.90 -0.64
C ARG A 274 21.49 -28.33 -0.55
N ASP A 275 21.02 -29.11 -1.51
CA ASP A 275 19.61 -29.54 -1.67
C ASP A 275 19.63 -31.03 -1.99
N THR A 276 19.50 -31.88 -0.96
CA THR A 276 19.69 -33.33 -1.08
C THR A 276 18.40 -34.08 -1.43
N ASN A 277 17.24 -33.47 -1.20
CA ASN A 277 15.93 -34.04 -1.48
C ASN A 277 15.33 -33.55 -2.81
N GLY A 278 15.95 -32.56 -3.46
CA GLY A 278 15.56 -32.08 -4.79
C GLY A 278 14.27 -31.25 -4.78
N ASP A 279 13.87 -30.71 -3.63
CA ASP A 279 12.67 -29.87 -3.50
C ASP A 279 12.90 -28.41 -3.92
N GLY A 280 14.15 -28.07 -4.26
CA GLY A 280 14.57 -26.74 -4.67
C GLY A 280 15.09 -25.87 -3.53
N ILE A 281 15.04 -26.33 -2.27
CA ILE A 281 15.38 -25.59 -1.06
C ILE A 281 16.77 -25.98 -0.54
N GLY A 282 17.57 -24.99 -0.18
CA GLY A 282 18.87 -25.17 0.45
C GLY A 282 18.76 -25.53 1.93
N GLU A 283 19.63 -26.41 2.39
CA GLU A 283 19.63 -27.00 3.74
C GLU A 283 20.66 -26.35 4.68
N ASN A 284 21.59 -25.56 4.15
CA ASN A 284 22.66 -24.94 4.94
C ASN A 284 22.11 -23.77 5.77
N GLY A 285 22.59 -23.64 7.01
CA GLY A 285 22.05 -22.64 7.93
C GLY A 285 22.71 -22.60 9.30
N ILE A 286 22.13 -21.81 10.20
CA ILE A 286 22.57 -21.67 11.59
C ILE A 286 21.44 -22.17 12.50
N MET A 287 21.78 -22.90 13.55
CA MET A 287 20.86 -23.38 14.58
C MET A 287 21.30 -22.88 15.95
N ILE A 288 20.57 -21.91 16.51
CA ILE A 288 20.82 -21.28 17.79
C ILE A 288 19.88 -21.87 18.84
N GLN A 289 20.42 -22.60 19.80
CA GLN A 289 19.75 -23.01 21.04
C GLN A 289 20.32 -22.26 22.25
N GLY A 290 21.55 -21.75 22.13
CA GLY A 290 22.15 -20.77 23.03
C GLY A 290 21.68 -19.35 22.71
N ARG A 291 22.59 -18.37 22.64
CA ARG A 291 22.24 -16.96 22.39
C ARG A 291 22.89 -16.39 21.12
N LEU A 292 22.13 -15.63 20.35
CA LEU A 292 22.60 -14.83 19.21
C LEU A 292 22.70 -13.34 19.57
N LEU A 293 23.85 -12.74 19.26
CA LEU A 293 24.04 -11.29 19.20
C LEU A 293 24.63 -10.91 17.84
N ALA A 294 23.78 -10.50 16.91
CA ALA A 294 24.16 -9.92 15.62
C ALA A 294 23.83 -8.43 15.65
N LYS A 295 24.83 -7.60 15.94
CA LYS A 295 24.67 -6.15 16.07
C LYS A 295 25.58 -5.42 15.10
N GLY A 296 25.03 -5.03 13.95
CA GLY A 296 25.67 -4.16 12.97
C GLY A 296 25.56 -2.69 13.33
N THR A 297 25.89 -1.82 12.36
CA THR A 297 25.61 -0.39 12.41
C THR A 297 25.02 0.07 11.07
N PRO A 298 24.39 1.26 10.97
CA PRO A 298 23.89 1.78 9.70
C PRO A 298 24.94 1.78 8.57
N ASP A 299 26.19 2.16 8.89
CA ASP A 299 27.29 2.22 7.92
C ASP A 299 27.97 0.87 7.67
N ARG A 300 27.83 -0.08 8.60
CA ARG A 300 28.47 -1.40 8.56
C ARG A 300 27.49 -2.50 8.96
N PRO A 301 26.44 -2.73 8.15
CA PRO A 301 25.47 -3.78 8.46
C PRO A 301 26.12 -5.16 8.39
N ILE A 302 25.59 -6.11 9.17
CA ILE A 302 25.93 -7.53 9.04
C ILE A 302 25.11 -8.13 7.91
N THR A 303 25.73 -8.83 6.97
CA THR A 303 25.03 -9.43 5.81
C THR A 303 24.98 -10.95 5.92
N PHE A 304 23.80 -11.54 5.76
CA PHE A 304 23.56 -12.98 5.58
C PHE A 304 23.00 -13.21 4.18
N ARG A 305 23.65 -14.03 3.35
CA ARG A 305 23.24 -14.23 1.95
C ARG A 305 23.68 -15.57 1.35
N SER A 306 23.11 -15.93 0.21
CA SER A 306 23.61 -17.00 -0.66
C SER A 306 25.05 -16.76 -1.16
N ALA A 307 25.86 -17.81 -1.16
CA ALA A 307 27.19 -17.86 -1.76
C ALA A 307 27.15 -18.18 -3.26
N GLU A 308 25.98 -18.53 -3.81
CA GLU A 308 25.83 -18.87 -5.22
C GLU A 308 26.09 -17.67 -6.14
N LYS A 309 26.50 -17.96 -7.38
CA LYS A 309 26.71 -16.94 -8.40
C LYS A 309 25.37 -16.33 -8.85
N ASP A 310 24.40 -17.20 -9.12
CA ASP A 310 23.04 -16.83 -9.50
C ASP A 310 22.13 -16.98 -8.28
N ARG A 311 22.13 -15.97 -7.42
CA ARG A 311 21.44 -15.99 -6.12
C ARG A 311 19.92 -16.01 -6.28
N ARG A 312 19.25 -16.94 -5.61
CA ARG A 312 17.80 -17.12 -5.66
C ARG A 312 17.20 -17.26 -4.26
N MET A 313 15.91 -16.99 -4.14
CA MET A 313 15.16 -17.31 -2.92
C MET A 313 15.30 -18.81 -2.63
N GLY A 314 15.56 -19.16 -1.38
CA GLY A 314 15.67 -20.56 -0.96
C GLY A 314 17.03 -21.21 -1.20
N ASP A 315 18.08 -20.46 -1.53
CA ASP A 315 19.43 -21.03 -1.70
C ASP A 315 20.01 -21.61 -0.40
N TRP A 316 19.51 -21.17 0.75
CA TRP A 316 19.91 -21.64 2.08
C TRP A 316 18.71 -21.64 3.03
N ASP A 317 18.78 -22.41 4.12
CA ASP A 317 17.64 -22.68 5.01
C ASP A 317 17.26 -21.43 5.80
N ALA A 318 17.96 -21.18 6.92
CA ALA A 318 17.58 -20.15 7.87
C ALA A 318 18.67 -19.83 8.90
N VAL A 319 18.50 -18.69 9.58
CA VAL A 319 18.99 -18.52 10.95
C VAL A 319 17.88 -19.02 11.88
N ASN A 320 18.01 -20.27 12.32
CA ASN A 320 17.08 -20.93 13.24
C ASN A 320 17.42 -20.55 14.69
N ILE A 321 16.44 -20.13 15.49
CA ILE A 321 16.57 -19.91 16.94
C ILE A 321 15.50 -20.72 17.68
N MET A 322 15.90 -21.73 18.46
CA MET A 322 15.00 -22.74 19.02
C MET A 322 15.19 -22.87 20.52
N ASN A 323 14.10 -22.77 21.29
CA ASN A 323 14.09 -22.89 22.75
C ASN A 323 15.06 -21.91 23.45
N SER A 324 15.28 -20.72 22.89
CA SER A 324 16.19 -19.70 23.41
C SER A 324 15.42 -18.55 24.05
N SER A 325 14.77 -18.81 25.18
CA SER A 325 13.97 -17.84 25.93
C SER A 325 14.64 -17.30 27.20
N ALA A 326 15.72 -17.95 27.68
CA ALA A 326 16.44 -17.57 28.90
C ALA A 326 17.12 -16.17 28.81
N GLY A 327 17.27 -15.63 27.60
CA GLY A 327 17.74 -14.27 27.35
C GLY A 327 17.38 -13.78 25.96
N GLN A 328 17.35 -12.47 25.75
CA GLN A 328 16.97 -11.89 24.46
C GLN A 328 18.07 -12.12 23.41
N ASN A 329 17.65 -12.69 22.27
CA ASN A 329 18.42 -12.75 21.03
C ASN A 329 18.28 -11.41 20.28
N LEU A 330 19.38 -10.87 19.78
CA LEU A 330 19.38 -9.57 19.10
C LEU A 330 19.86 -9.69 17.66
N VAL A 331 19.06 -9.17 16.74
CA VAL A 331 19.39 -8.96 15.32
C VAL A 331 19.16 -7.48 15.01
N GLU A 332 20.23 -6.71 14.91
CA GLU A 332 20.17 -5.26 14.75
C GLU A 332 21.09 -4.80 13.63
N HIS A 333 20.58 -3.93 12.73
CA HIS A 333 21.31 -3.45 11.56
C HIS A 333 21.91 -4.61 10.72
N CYS A 334 21.08 -5.60 10.43
CA CYS A 334 21.42 -6.73 9.58
C CYS A 334 20.78 -6.61 8.18
N ARG A 335 21.30 -7.38 7.23
CA ARG A 335 20.74 -7.62 5.90
C ARG A 335 20.63 -9.13 5.68
N ILE A 336 19.44 -9.65 5.41
CA ILE A 336 19.20 -11.10 5.24
C ILE A 336 18.51 -11.35 3.90
N GLU A 337 19.15 -12.16 3.06
CA GLU A 337 18.71 -12.36 1.67
C GLU A 337 18.83 -13.80 1.19
N HIS A 338 18.01 -14.15 0.20
CA HIS A 338 18.09 -15.40 -0.55
C HIS A 338 17.79 -16.66 0.29
N ALA A 339 17.28 -16.49 1.51
CA ALA A 339 16.94 -17.59 2.40
C ALA A 339 15.61 -18.23 2.01
N TYR A 340 15.39 -19.48 2.44
CA TYR A 340 14.05 -20.05 2.52
C TYR A 340 13.29 -19.40 3.68
N ARG A 341 13.88 -19.32 4.88
CA ARG A 341 13.34 -18.57 6.02
C ARG A 341 14.43 -17.70 6.60
N GLY A 342 14.43 -16.40 6.33
CA GLY A 342 15.51 -15.49 6.76
C GLY A 342 15.79 -15.60 8.25
N LEU A 343 14.76 -15.40 9.07
CA LEU A 343 14.76 -15.68 10.51
C LEU A 343 13.63 -16.66 10.84
N HIS A 344 13.97 -17.76 11.51
CA HIS A 344 13.00 -18.79 11.89
C HIS A 344 13.16 -19.14 13.37
N PHE A 345 12.12 -19.00 14.20
CA PHE A 345 12.28 -19.23 15.63
C PHE A 345 11.05 -19.71 16.38
N HIS A 346 11.28 -20.56 17.39
CA HIS A 346 10.23 -21.19 18.22
C HIS A 346 10.62 -21.08 19.71
N PHE A 347 9.65 -20.86 20.60
CA PHE A 347 9.87 -20.80 22.05
C PHE A 347 11.01 -19.85 22.46
N SER A 348 11.03 -18.64 21.89
CA SER A 348 12.20 -17.77 21.96
C SER A 348 11.85 -16.31 22.17
N THR A 349 12.79 -15.55 22.74
CA THR A 349 12.68 -14.10 22.93
C THR A 349 13.63 -13.41 21.95
N VAL A 350 13.08 -12.68 20.97
CA VAL A 350 13.86 -12.14 19.84
C VAL A 350 13.53 -10.66 19.59
N ALA A 351 14.56 -9.83 19.57
CA ALA A 351 14.51 -8.43 19.19
C ALA A 351 15.17 -8.23 17.82
N ILE A 352 14.41 -7.66 16.88
CA ILE A 352 14.83 -7.43 15.51
C ILE A 352 14.62 -5.95 15.20
N HIS A 353 15.72 -5.24 15.01
CA HIS A 353 15.74 -3.79 14.91
C HIS A 353 16.49 -3.31 13.68
N ASN A 354 15.91 -2.34 12.95
CA ASN A 354 16.57 -1.65 11.84
C ASN A 354 17.23 -2.61 10.83
N THR A 355 16.60 -3.77 10.61
CA THR A 355 17.13 -4.86 9.79
C THR A 355 16.37 -4.96 8.48
N THR A 356 17.09 -5.27 7.39
CA THR A 356 16.51 -5.44 6.06
C THR A 356 16.44 -6.92 5.70
N LEU A 357 15.25 -7.41 5.35
CA LEU A 357 15.02 -8.76 4.85
C LEU A 357 14.40 -8.67 3.45
N THR A 358 15.16 -9.08 2.44
CA THR A 358 14.77 -8.94 1.03
C THR A 358 15.06 -10.18 0.23
N ASN A 359 14.23 -10.47 -0.77
CA ASN A 359 14.40 -11.63 -1.67
C ASN A 359 14.53 -12.96 -0.91
N ASN A 360 13.73 -13.15 0.15
CA ASN A 360 13.60 -14.42 0.84
C ASN A 360 12.27 -15.07 0.47
N TYR A 361 12.18 -16.40 0.60
CA TYR A 361 10.89 -17.07 0.49
C TYR A 361 10.01 -16.65 1.68
N ARG A 362 10.53 -16.69 2.90
CA ARG A 362 9.94 -16.03 4.08
C ARG A 362 10.97 -15.11 4.72
N GLY A 363 10.60 -13.86 4.95
CA GLY A 363 11.45 -12.93 5.70
C GLY A 363 11.60 -13.42 7.14
N ILE A 364 10.50 -13.46 7.88
CA ILE A 364 10.48 -13.87 9.30
C ILE A 364 9.34 -14.87 9.53
N GLN A 365 9.63 -15.98 10.21
CA GLN A 365 8.64 -16.96 10.65
C GLN A 365 8.85 -17.36 12.12
N PHE A 366 7.77 -17.36 12.93
CA PHE A 366 7.88 -17.76 14.33
C PHE A 366 6.61 -18.33 14.98
N GLN A 367 6.81 -18.98 16.13
CA GLN A 367 5.84 -19.73 16.93
C GLN A 367 6.16 -19.58 18.42
N GLU A 368 5.15 -19.46 19.29
CA GLU A 368 5.32 -19.55 20.76
C GLU A 368 6.43 -18.63 21.31
N SER A 369 6.48 -17.39 20.82
CA SER A 369 7.63 -16.50 21.04
C SER A 369 7.20 -15.11 21.52
N VAL A 370 8.17 -14.37 22.08
CA VAL A 370 8.04 -12.95 22.41
C VAL A 370 8.94 -12.16 21.46
N VAL A 371 8.33 -11.26 20.67
CA VAL A 371 9.00 -10.67 19.50
C VAL A 371 8.84 -9.16 19.44
N ALA A 372 9.96 -8.45 19.35
CA ALA A 372 10.00 -7.02 19.07
C ALA A 372 10.54 -6.78 17.65
N LEU A 373 9.69 -6.29 16.75
CA LEU A 373 10.02 -5.94 15.37
C LEU A 373 9.92 -4.41 15.21
N HIS A 374 11.06 -3.71 15.30
CA HIS A 374 11.08 -2.25 15.24
C HIS A 374 11.94 -1.71 14.07
N GLY A 375 11.38 -0.79 13.27
CA GLY A 375 12.17 -0.09 12.24
C GLY A 375 12.69 -0.96 11.10
N ASN A 376 12.14 -2.16 10.91
CA ASN A 376 12.65 -3.11 9.91
C ASN A 376 12.10 -2.83 8.51
N THR A 377 12.82 -3.32 7.50
CA THR A 377 12.39 -3.31 6.10
C THR A 377 12.25 -4.75 5.62
N LEU A 378 11.02 -5.20 5.37
CA LEU A 378 10.70 -6.54 4.88
C LEU A 378 10.08 -6.42 3.49
N CYS A 379 10.89 -6.56 2.44
CA CYS A 379 10.42 -6.25 1.09
C CYS A 379 10.82 -7.26 0.02
N GLY A 380 9.94 -7.45 -0.97
CA GLY A 380 10.21 -8.36 -2.09
C GLY A 380 10.35 -9.82 -1.66
N ASN A 381 9.75 -10.24 -0.56
CA ASN A 381 9.71 -11.63 -0.11
C ASN A 381 8.42 -12.31 -0.61
N LYS A 382 8.37 -13.64 -0.69
CA LYS A 382 7.08 -14.33 -0.91
C LYS A 382 6.17 -14.10 0.30
N SER A 383 6.69 -14.24 1.51
CA SER A 383 6.02 -13.83 2.76
C SER A 383 6.90 -12.87 3.56
N GLY A 384 6.37 -11.72 3.97
CA GLY A 384 7.09 -10.75 4.80
C GLY A 384 7.32 -11.28 6.22
N VAL A 385 6.26 -11.34 7.02
CA VAL A 385 6.30 -11.84 8.41
C VAL A 385 5.14 -12.79 8.70
N GLN A 386 5.44 -13.88 9.39
CA GLN A 386 4.47 -14.83 9.87
C GLN A 386 4.71 -15.17 11.34
N GLY A 387 3.69 -15.01 12.17
CA GLY A 387 3.75 -15.31 13.60
C GLY A 387 2.55 -16.11 14.06
N ARG A 388 2.78 -17.09 14.93
CA ARG A 388 1.69 -17.82 15.59
C ARG A 388 1.91 -18.02 17.08
N ASP A 389 0.82 -18.10 17.84
CA ASP A 389 0.86 -18.46 19.27
C ASP A 389 1.80 -17.55 20.09
N SER A 390 1.88 -16.25 19.79
CA SER A 390 2.99 -15.35 20.21
C SER A 390 2.55 -13.97 20.71
N GLU A 391 3.43 -13.31 21.46
CA GLU A 391 3.34 -11.88 21.81
C GLU A 391 4.26 -11.06 20.89
N VAL A 392 3.69 -10.04 20.22
CA VAL A 392 4.38 -9.35 19.13
C VAL A 392 4.17 -7.84 19.18
N GLU A 393 5.28 -7.11 19.12
CA GLU A 393 5.31 -5.70 18.78
C GLU A 393 5.80 -5.51 17.33
N LEU A 394 4.92 -5.02 16.46
CA LEU A 394 5.25 -4.62 15.10
C LEU A 394 5.18 -3.08 15.03
N VAL A 395 6.32 -2.41 15.15
CA VAL A 395 6.39 -0.95 15.29
C VAL A 395 7.31 -0.30 14.26
N ASP A 396 6.82 0.72 13.55
CA ASP A 396 7.59 1.56 12.63
C ASP A 396 8.32 0.76 11.51
N ASN A 397 7.76 -0.38 11.08
CA ASN A 397 8.32 -1.21 10.01
C ASN A 397 7.78 -0.82 8.64
N LEU A 398 8.57 -1.12 7.60
CA LEU A 398 8.15 -1.11 6.20
C LEU A 398 7.99 -2.55 5.70
N LEU A 399 6.76 -2.96 5.38
CA LEU A 399 6.44 -4.24 4.74
C LEU A 399 6.00 -3.95 3.30
N CYS A 400 6.86 -4.23 2.31
CA CYS A 400 6.64 -3.72 0.96
C CYS A 400 6.86 -4.70 -0.20
N GLY A 401 5.95 -4.75 -1.16
CA GLY A 401 6.16 -5.55 -2.38
C GLY A 401 6.32 -7.06 -2.11
N ASN A 402 5.83 -7.56 -0.99
CA ASN A 402 5.79 -9.01 -0.73
C ASN A 402 4.55 -9.61 -1.38
N GLN A 403 4.51 -10.93 -1.63
CA GLN A 403 3.25 -11.55 -2.06
C GLN A 403 2.22 -11.55 -0.92
N VAL A 404 2.66 -11.86 0.30
CA VAL A 404 1.90 -11.72 1.55
C VAL A 404 2.66 -10.77 2.48
N GLY A 405 2.01 -9.74 3.02
CA GLY A 405 2.64 -8.78 3.93
C GLY A 405 2.92 -9.39 5.30
N GLY A 406 1.98 -9.26 6.24
CA GLY A 406 2.03 -9.86 7.57
C GLY A 406 0.87 -10.83 7.82
N ASN A 407 1.14 -11.98 8.44
CA ASN A 407 0.12 -12.98 8.79
C ASN A 407 0.30 -13.45 10.23
N PHE A 408 -0.70 -13.18 11.07
CA PHE A 408 -0.66 -13.49 12.50
C PHE A 408 -1.86 -14.32 12.94
N PHE A 409 -1.58 -15.37 13.71
CA PHE A 409 -2.56 -16.34 14.16
C PHE A 409 -2.39 -16.64 15.65
N ARG A 410 -3.43 -16.47 16.48
CA ARG A 410 -3.30 -16.70 17.94
C ARG A 410 -2.20 -15.86 18.57
N THR A 411 -2.24 -14.56 18.28
CA THR A 411 -1.26 -13.60 18.79
C THR A 411 -1.87 -12.50 19.62
N THR A 412 -1.13 -12.05 20.64
CA THR A 412 -1.30 -10.72 21.24
C THR A 412 -0.42 -9.75 20.47
N LEU A 413 -1.03 -8.87 19.67
CA LEU A 413 -0.32 -8.09 18.65
C LEU A 413 -0.54 -6.59 18.81
N THR A 414 0.55 -5.84 18.95
CA THR A 414 0.56 -4.38 18.80
C THR A 414 1.15 -3.99 17.45
N VAL A 415 0.37 -3.31 16.61
CA VAL A 415 0.77 -2.82 15.28
C VAL A 415 0.69 -1.30 15.27
N ARG A 416 1.84 -0.62 15.20
CA ARG A 416 1.89 0.84 15.22
C ARG A 416 2.89 1.47 14.25
N GLY A 417 2.50 2.54 13.57
CA GLY A 417 3.43 3.35 12.77
C GLY A 417 4.00 2.64 11.54
N ASN A 418 3.46 1.47 11.19
CA ASN A 418 3.97 0.68 10.08
C ASN A 418 3.46 1.21 8.74
N ARG A 419 4.28 1.02 7.71
CA ARG A 419 3.92 1.20 6.30
C ARG A 419 3.84 -0.17 5.65
N ILE A 420 2.64 -0.62 5.35
CA ILE A 420 2.34 -1.93 4.78
C ILE A 420 1.81 -1.70 3.36
N VAL A 421 2.70 -1.76 2.38
CA VAL A 421 2.44 -1.17 1.06
C VAL A 421 2.75 -2.09 -0.11
N ALA A 422 1.94 -2.01 -1.16
CA ALA A 422 2.16 -2.68 -2.45
C ALA A 422 2.34 -4.21 -2.34
N ASN A 423 1.74 -4.87 -1.34
CA ASN A 423 1.80 -6.32 -1.23
C ASN A 423 0.83 -6.99 -2.21
N GLY A 424 1.24 -8.12 -2.78
CA GLY A 424 0.50 -8.90 -3.77
C GLY A 424 -0.91 -9.27 -3.34
N ARG A 425 -1.09 -9.60 -2.07
CA ARG A 425 -2.37 -10.06 -1.51
C ARG A 425 -2.79 -9.18 -0.35
N GLU A 426 -2.99 -9.76 0.82
CA GLU A 426 -3.19 -9.03 2.06
C GLU A 426 -1.93 -8.23 2.48
N GLY A 427 -2.15 -7.00 2.94
CA GLY A 427 -1.16 -6.24 3.68
C GLY A 427 -0.96 -6.84 5.08
N LEU A 428 -2.05 -7.02 5.82
CA LEU A 428 -2.04 -7.67 7.14
C LEU A 428 -3.25 -8.60 7.30
N ARG A 429 -2.99 -9.86 7.68
CA ARG A 429 -4.01 -10.83 8.09
C ARG A 429 -3.88 -11.13 9.58
N LEU A 430 -5.00 -11.05 10.27
CA LEU A 430 -5.15 -11.32 11.70
C LEU A 430 -6.22 -12.40 11.87
N ARG A 431 -5.90 -13.47 12.61
CA ARG A 431 -6.84 -14.55 12.92
C ARG A 431 -6.72 -14.99 14.36
N GLU A 432 -7.86 -15.16 15.06
CA GLU A 432 -7.93 -15.65 16.44
C GLU A 432 -6.95 -14.94 17.38
N GLY A 433 -7.24 -13.76 17.94
CA GLY A 433 -6.25 -13.11 18.81
C GLY A 433 -6.69 -11.78 19.43
N ALA A 434 -5.75 -11.14 20.13
CA ALA A 434 -5.91 -9.83 20.74
C ALA A 434 -5.10 -8.80 19.95
N VAL A 435 -5.72 -7.71 19.48
CA VAL A 435 -5.05 -6.79 18.56
C VAL A 435 -5.22 -5.33 18.93
N THR A 436 -4.14 -4.57 18.83
CA THR A 436 -4.14 -3.09 18.80
C THR A 436 -3.47 -2.65 17.52
N VAL A 437 -4.24 -2.16 16.55
CA VAL A 437 -3.75 -1.68 15.25
C VAL A 437 -3.98 -0.19 15.14
N ARG A 438 -2.92 0.62 15.25
CA ARG A 438 -3.02 2.08 15.29
C ARG A 438 -1.99 2.84 14.49
N GLU A 439 -2.41 3.93 13.85
CA GLU A 439 -1.49 4.87 13.18
C GLU A 439 -0.63 4.21 12.10
N ASN A 440 -1.19 3.24 11.38
CA ASN A 440 -0.52 2.56 10.28
C ASN A 440 -1.02 3.07 8.92
N LEU A 441 -0.17 2.92 7.90
CA LEU A 441 -0.52 3.09 6.50
C LEU A 441 -0.63 1.72 5.82
N PHE A 442 -1.79 1.44 5.22
CA PHE A 442 -2.02 0.28 4.34
C PHE A 442 -2.34 0.81 2.94
N ASP A 443 -1.39 0.71 2.00
CA ASP A 443 -1.53 1.33 0.68
C ASP A 443 -1.16 0.41 -0.49
N GLY A 444 -2.00 0.33 -1.51
CA GLY A 444 -1.65 -0.40 -2.74
C GLY A 444 -1.56 -1.92 -2.61
N ASN A 445 -2.02 -2.52 -1.51
CA ASN A 445 -2.13 -3.98 -1.37
C ASN A 445 -3.33 -4.48 -2.18
N ARG A 446 -3.53 -5.80 -2.35
CA ARG A 446 -4.82 -6.29 -2.86
C ARG A 446 -5.93 -6.09 -1.83
N PHE A 447 -5.65 -6.52 -0.60
CA PHE A 447 -6.48 -6.28 0.58
C PHE A 447 -5.64 -5.52 1.61
N GLY A 448 -6.17 -4.44 2.20
CA GLY A 448 -5.44 -3.68 3.23
C GLY A 448 -5.27 -4.49 4.52
N LEU A 449 -6.36 -4.63 5.27
CA LEU A 449 -6.46 -5.40 6.51
C LEU A 449 -7.51 -6.50 6.37
N MET A 450 -7.15 -7.73 6.73
CA MET A 450 -8.08 -8.85 6.87
C MET A 450 -8.10 -9.32 8.32
N ALA A 451 -9.28 -9.31 8.94
CA ALA A 451 -9.50 -9.78 10.30
C ALA A 451 -10.54 -10.91 10.29
N ALA A 452 -10.21 -12.01 10.95
CA ALA A 452 -11.11 -13.13 11.13
C ALA A 452 -11.06 -13.68 12.56
N ASP A 453 -12.21 -14.11 13.07
CA ASP A 453 -12.30 -14.79 14.38
C ASP A 453 -11.69 -13.96 15.52
N LEU A 454 -11.93 -12.64 15.53
CA LEU A 454 -11.43 -11.70 16.55
C LEU A 454 -12.58 -11.25 17.46
N TYR A 455 -12.37 -11.30 18.78
CA TYR A 455 -13.41 -11.02 19.76
C TYR A 455 -13.08 -9.87 20.72
N HIS A 456 -11.91 -9.26 20.57
CA HIS A 456 -11.46 -8.12 21.37
C HIS A 456 -10.30 -7.42 20.67
N GLY A 457 -10.25 -6.10 20.78
CA GLY A 457 -9.17 -5.29 20.23
C GLY A 457 -9.65 -3.97 19.67
N GLU A 458 -8.71 -3.24 19.07
CA GLU A 458 -8.96 -1.96 18.44
C GLU A 458 -8.20 -1.83 17.13
N VAL A 459 -8.84 -1.20 16.15
CA VAL A 459 -8.26 -0.81 14.86
C VAL A 459 -8.57 0.67 14.68
N ASN A 460 -7.66 1.51 15.17
CA ASN A 460 -7.93 2.93 15.39
C ASN A 460 -6.93 3.83 14.67
N ARG A 461 -7.40 4.93 14.09
CA ARG A 461 -6.53 5.97 13.49
C ARG A 461 -5.56 5.41 12.44
N ASN A 462 -6.00 4.54 11.54
CA ASN A 462 -5.17 4.06 10.42
C ASN A 462 -5.55 4.76 9.11
N SER A 463 -4.62 4.84 8.17
CA SER A 463 -4.88 5.22 6.78
C SER A 463 -4.84 3.97 5.91
N ILE A 464 -5.97 3.58 5.33
CA ILE A 464 -6.15 2.38 4.52
C ILE A 464 -6.65 2.80 3.15
N SER A 465 -5.69 2.98 2.24
CA SER A 465 -5.89 3.68 0.97
C SER A 465 -5.49 2.84 -0.24
N GLY A 466 -6.09 3.10 -1.40
CA GLY A 466 -5.54 2.65 -2.68
C GLY A 466 -5.36 1.14 -2.85
N ASN A 467 -5.99 0.30 -2.00
CA ASN A 467 -5.87 -1.15 -2.11
C ASN A 467 -6.71 -1.63 -3.31
N ALA A 468 -6.23 -2.63 -4.04
CA ALA A 468 -6.76 -3.03 -5.34
C ALA A 468 -8.22 -3.53 -5.28
N GLU A 469 -8.61 -4.13 -4.16
CA GLU A 469 -9.98 -4.59 -3.92
C GLU A 469 -10.58 -3.92 -2.68
N THR A 470 -10.19 -4.37 -1.48
CA THR A 470 -10.87 -3.96 -0.24
C THR A 470 -9.90 -3.34 0.76
N GLY A 471 -10.33 -2.27 1.42
CA GLY A 471 -9.61 -1.68 2.53
C GLY A 471 -9.56 -2.60 3.75
N ILE A 472 -10.72 -2.88 4.36
CA ILE A 472 -10.87 -3.73 5.54
C ILE A 472 -11.85 -4.87 5.26
N SER A 473 -11.44 -6.12 5.50
CA SER A 473 -12.31 -7.30 5.42
C SER A 473 -12.48 -7.94 6.79
N LEU A 474 -13.73 -8.13 7.21
CA LEU A 474 -14.11 -8.72 8.49
C LEU A 474 -14.91 -10.01 8.27
N LYS A 475 -14.57 -11.06 9.01
CA LYS A 475 -15.33 -12.30 9.07
C LYS A 475 -15.35 -12.82 10.51
N ASN A 476 -16.52 -13.00 11.12
CA ASN A 476 -16.59 -13.49 12.50
C ASN A 476 -15.82 -12.60 13.49
N VAL A 477 -16.05 -11.28 13.42
CA VAL A 477 -15.36 -10.27 14.24
C VAL A 477 -16.35 -9.55 15.15
N ASP A 478 -16.22 -9.75 16.46
CA ASP A 478 -17.10 -9.17 17.48
C ASP A 478 -16.33 -8.34 18.51
N SER A 479 -16.98 -7.33 19.08
CA SER A 479 -16.41 -6.51 20.18
C SER A 479 -15.04 -5.89 19.88
N VAL A 480 -14.74 -5.61 18.61
CA VAL A 480 -13.57 -4.83 18.18
C VAL A 480 -14.03 -3.42 17.83
N GLU A 481 -13.27 -2.41 18.25
CA GLU A 481 -13.54 -1.02 17.86
C GLU A 481 -12.79 -0.68 16.57
N PHE A 482 -13.50 -0.12 15.59
CA PHE A 482 -12.94 0.45 14.37
C PHE A 482 -13.21 1.95 14.37
N ALA A 483 -12.28 2.76 14.89
CA ALA A 483 -12.50 4.19 15.08
C ALA A 483 -11.47 5.11 14.43
N GLY A 484 -11.94 6.21 13.81
CA GLY A 484 -11.06 7.25 13.30
C GLY A 484 -10.15 6.82 12.15
N ASN A 485 -10.49 5.76 11.41
CA ASN A 485 -9.73 5.31 10.26
C ASN A 485 -10.13 6.09 9.00
N ALA A 486 -9.14 6.39 8.16
CA ALA A 486 -9.36 6.86 6.79
C ALA A 486 -9.33 5.66 5.84
N VAL A 487 -10.49 5.17 5.43
CA VAL A 487 -10.65 4.04 4.50
C VAL A 487 -11.07 4.58 3.14
N THR A 488 -10.07 4.88 2.29
CA THR A 488 -10.30 5.72 1.11
C THR A 488 -9.74 5.16 -0.19
N ALA A 489 -10.34 5.49 -1.33
CA ALA A 489 -9.79 5.18 -2.65
C ALA A 489 -9.44 3.69 -2.89
N ASN A 490 -10.10 2.75 -2.19
CA ASN A 490 -9.91 1.32 -2.45
C ASN A 490 -10.69 0.91 -3.70
N GLY A 491 -10.17 -0.03 -4.48
CA GLY A 491 -10.64 -0.32 -5.84
C GLY A 491 -12.07 -0.86 -5.93
N LEU A 492 -12.54 -1.57 -4.90
CA LEU A 492 -13.92 -2.06 -4.79
C LEU A 492 -14.59 -1.51 -3.53
N SER A 493 -14.24 -2.03 -2.35
CA SER A 493 -14.96 -1.72 -1.11
C SER A 493 -14.07 -1.08 -0.05
N GLY A 494 -14.61 -0.13 0.71
CA GLY A 494 -13.96 0.34 1.93
C GLY A 494 -13.91 -0.79 2.97
N PHE A 495 -15.10 -1.25 3.38
CA PHE A 495 -15.28 -2.42 4.23
C PHE A 495 -15.99 -3.56 3.49
N ASN A 496 -15.63 -4.79 3.81
CA ASN A 496 -16.43 -5.99 3.51
C ASN A 496 -16.66 -6.76 4.81
N ILE A 497 -17.92 -6.93 5.21
CA ILE A 497 -18.30 -7.38 6.55
C ILE A 497 -19.16 -8.63 6.46
N GLN A 498 -18.77 -9.66 7.21
CA GLN A 498 -19.52 -10.90 7.35
C GLN A 498 -19.49 -11.37 8.81
N ASP A 499 -20.65 -11.80 9.30
CA ASP A 499 -20.86 -12.46 10.60
C ASP A 499 -20.18 -11.70 11.74
N SER A 500 -20.32 -10.37 11.78
CA SER A 500 -19.55 -9.51 12.69
C SER A 500 -20.42 -8.58 13.52
N GLY A 501 -20.02 -8.25 14.74
CA GLY A 501 -20.76 -7.43 15.69
C GLY A 501 -19.84 -6.48 16.44
N SER A 502 -19.46 -5.39 15.77
CA SER A 502 -18.40 -4.47 16.23
C SER A 502 -18.87 -3.01 16.25
N LEU A 503 -18.12 -2.11 16.90
CA LEU A 503 -18.38 -0.68 16.83
C LEU A 503 -17.56 -0.06 15.69
N ILE A 504 -18.22 0.52 14.69
CA ILE A 504 -17.56 1.22 13.58
C ILE A 504 -17.93 2.69 13.64
N THR A 505 -17.01 3.54 14.13
CA THR A 505 -17.33 4.92 14.51
C THR A 505 -16.31 5.97 14.05
N GLY A 506 -16.80 7.16 13.66
CA GLY A 506 -15.93 8.30 13.38
C GLY A 506 -14.92 8.09 12.23
N ASN A 507 -15.16 7.13 11.33
CA ASN A 507 -14.27 6.86 10.21
C ASN A 507 -14.58 7.77 9.01
N LEU A 508 -13.56 8.06 8.20
CA LEU A 508 -13.72 8.64 6.86
C LEU A 508 -13.72 7.51 5.84
N ILE A 509 -14.85 7.25 5.20
CA ILE A 509 -15.06 6.15 4.25
C ILE A 509 -15.43 6.74 2.90
N ALA A 510 -14.43 6.97 2.06
CA ALA A 510 -14.59 7.83 0.90
C ALA A 510 -13.89 7.33 -0.36
N ASP A 511 -14.43 7.70 -1.53
CA ASP A 511 -13.81 7.42 -2.83
C ASP A 511 -13.54 5.94 -3.12
N ASN A 512 -14.18 5.00 -2.42
CA ASN A 512 -14.04 3.58 -2.72
C ASN A 512 -14.82 3.27 -4.01
N GLY A 513 -14.22 2.44 -4.88
CA GLY A 513 -14.64 2.30 -6.28
C GLY A 513 -16.08 1.82 -6.47
N GLU A 514 -16.60 1.03 -5.54
CA GLU A 514 -17.98 0.54 -5.53
C GLU A 514 -18.71 0.93 -4.26
N ARG A 515 -18.25 0.49 -3.10
CA ARG A 515 -19.03 0.65 -1.87
C ARG A 515 -18.20 1.14 -0.70
N GLY A 516 -18.80 2.00 0.12
CA GLY A 516 -18.21 2.36 1.41
C GLY A 516 -18.11 1.12 2.31
N MET A 517 -19.23 0.42 2.49
CA MET A 517 -19.29 -0.88 3.17
C MET A 517 -20.17 -1.86 2.40
N GLY A 518 -19.68 -3.07 2.17
CA GLY A 518 -20.50 -4.22 1.80
C GLY A 518 -20.75 -5.09 3.02
N ILE A 519 -22.02 -5.42 3.29
CA ILE A 519 -22.42 -6.11 4.52
C ILE A 519 -23.25 -7.34 4.17
N LEU A 520 -22.77 -8.52 4.53
CA LEU A 520 -23.54 -9.76 4.46
C LEU A 520 -24.31 -10.03 5.75
N SER A 521 -23.71 -9.76 6.90
CA SER A 521 -24.34 -9.90 8.21
C SER A 521 -23.56 -9.07 9.21
N PHE A 522 -24.27 -8.23 9.97
CA PHE A 522 -23.67 -7.37 10.96
C PHE A 522 -24.62 -7.10 12.13
N ALA A 523 -24.16 -7.33 13.36
CA ALA A 523 -24.94 -7.16 14.59
C ALA A 523 -24.38 -6.05 15.52
N GLY A 524 -23.58 -5.14 14.96
CA GLY A 524 -22.97 -4.02 15.68
C GLY A 524 -23.64 -2.67 15.40
N ILE A 525 -22.88 -1.58 15.62
CA ILE A 525 -23.34 -0.21 15.37
C ILE A 525 -22.35 0.51 14.44
N ILE A 526 -22.87 1.08 13.35
CA ILE A 526 -22.12 1.96 12.44
C ILE A 526 -22.58 3.40 12.72
N SER A 527 -21.76 4.25 13.35
CA SER A 527 -22.24 5.59 13.74
C SER A 527 -21.20 6.71 13.61
N GLY A 528 -21.65 7.93 13.34
CA GLY A 528 -20.78 9.10 13.28
C GLY A 528 -19.70 9.07 12.19
N ASN A 529 -19.80 8.17 11.21
CA ASN A 529 -18.86 8.05 10.10
C ASN A 529 -19.21 9.05 8.98
N ASN A 530 -18.20 9.40 8.19
CA ASN A 530 -18.33 10.21 6.98
C ASN A 530 -18.25 9.32 5.74
N PHE A 531 -19.37 9.14 5.04
CA PHE A 531 -19.42 8.50 3.73
C PHE A 531 -19.41 9.55 2.62
N ALA A 532 -18.45 9.53 1.71
CA ALA A 532 -18.39 10.53 0.63
C ALA A 532 -17.74 10.00 -0.65
N GLY A 533 -18.34 10.22 -1.81
CA GLY A 533 -17.71 9.90 -3.10
C GLY A 533 -17.48 8.41 -3.39
N ASN A 534 -18.06 7.49 -2.62
CA ASN A 534 -18.06 6.06 -2.96
C ASN A 534 -18.92 5.82 -4.22
N GLY A 535 -18.56 4.83 -5.03
CA GLY A 535 -19.12 4.63 -6.37
C GLY A 535 -20.63 4.36 -6.42
N LEU A 536 -21.03 3.13 -6.11
CA LEU A 536 -22.39 2.62 -6.12
C LEU A 536 -23.15 3.01 -4.85
N TYR A 537 -22.62 2.63 -3.67
CA TYR A 537 -23.32 2.79 -2.40
C TYR A 537 -22.39 3.23 -1.26
N ALA A 538 -22.93 3.97 -0.30
CA ALA A 538 -22.29 4.16 1.00
C ALA A 538 -22.34 2.86 1.82
N ILE A 539 -23.52 2.25 1.91
CA ILE A 539 -23.73 0.91 2.48
C ILE A 539 -24.50 0.06 1.47
N ASP A 540 -23.98 -1.11 1.20
CA ASP A 540 -24.58 -2.13 0.35
C ASP A 540 -24.85 -3.37 1.20
N LEU A 541 -26.12 -3.59 1.55
CA LEU A 541 -26.55 -4.69 2.41
C LEU A 541 -26.94 -5.90 1.55
N ASP A 542 -26.06 -6.90 1.47
CA ASP A 542 -26.29 -8.16 0.77
C ASP A 542 -27.10 -9.16 1.62
N GLY A 543 -27.22 -8.91 2.93
CA GLY A 543 -27.85 -9.79 3.92
C GLY A 543 -29.34 -9.53 4.17
N SER A 544 -30.01 -10.52 4.77
CA SER A 544 -31.42 -10.40 5.19
C SER A 544 -31.62 -9.79 6.58
N GLY A 545 -30.55 -9.60 7.35
CA GLY A 545 -30.60 -9.04 8.71
C GLY A 545 -30.55 -7.51 8.72
N ASP A 546 -31.31 -6.88 9.62
CA ASP A 546 -31.30 -5.43 9.80
C ASP A 546 -29.93 -4.95 10.33
N VAL A 547 -29.50 -3.76 9.90
CA VAL A 547 -28.23 -3.13 10.28
C VAL A 547 -28.47 -1.76 10.91
N SER A 548 -27.85 -1.50 12.07
CA SER A 548 -27.93 -0.20 12.75
C SER A 548 -26.83 0.75 12.25
N ALA A 549 -27.23 1.87 11.65
CA ALA A 549 -26.35 2.88 11.05
C ALA A 549 -26.66 4.36 11.43
N PRO A 550 -26.95 4.71 12.70
CA PRO A 550 -27.42 6.05 13.05
C PRO A 550 -26.33 7.13 12.98
N GLY A 551 -26.72 8.36 12.67
CA GLY A 551 -25.87 9.56 12.86
C GLY A 551 -24.68 9.67 11.91
N ASN A 552 -24.62 8.83 10.86
CA ASN A 552 -23.60 8.95 9.82
C ASN A 552 -23.92 10.13 8.88
N TRP A 553 -22.88 10.75 8.32
CA TRP A 553 -23.00 11.73 7.25
C TRP A 553 -22.83 11.04 5.89
N TRP A 554 -23.78 11.29 4.98
CA TRP A 554 -23.90 10.58 3.70
C TRP A 554 -23.43 11.41 2.50
N GLY A 555 -22.42 12.26 2.72
CA GLY A 555 -21.83 13.05 1.64
C GLY A 555 -22.74 14.17 1.13
N GLY A 556 -23.72 14.60 1.93
CA GLY A 556 -24.76 15.55 1.53
C GLY A 556 -25.84 14.96 0.63
N ARG A 557 -25.88 13.64 0.43
CA ARG A 557 -26.90 12.95 -0.36
C ARG A 557 -28.02 12.39 0.54
N ASP A 558 -29.19 12.20 -0.06
CA ASP A 558 -30.28 11.45 0.56
C ASP A 558 -29.84 9.99 0.81
N PRO A 559 -29.90 9.49 2.07
CA PRO A 559 -29.57 8.11 2.39
C PRO A 559 -30.31 7.08 1.53
N ALA A 560 -31.55 7.36 1.11
CA ALA A 560 -32.32 6.45 0.26
C ALA A 560 -31.75 6.26 -1.16
N LEU A 561 -30.80 7.09 -1.58
CA LEU A 561 -30.14 7.00 -2.90
C LEU A 561 -28.72 6.41 -2.83
N VAL A 562 -28.20 6.18 -1.63
CA VAL A 562 -26.81 5.72 -1.41
C VAL A 562 -26.74 4.51 -0.50
N ILE A 563 -27.88 3.95 -0.12
CA ILE A 563 -27.98 2.72 0.65
C ILE A 563 -28.77 1.73 -0.21
N ASN A 564 -28.21 0.54 -0.42
CA ASN A 564 -28.95 -0.60 -0.98
C ASN A 564 -29.43 -1.48 0.18
N ASP A 565 -30.75 -1.61 0.34
CA ASP A 565 -31.35 -2.42 1.42
C ASP A 565 -32.75 -2.96 1.05
N GLN A 566 -33.54 -3.35 2.05
CA GLN A 566 -34.92 -3.83 1.90
C GLN A 566 -35.82 -2.96 0.99
N ARG A 567 -35.54 -1.66 0.87
CA ARG A 567 -36.29 -0.75 -0.02
C ARG A 567 -36.06 -1.05 -1.50
N ASP A 568 -34.86 -1.49 -1.84
CA ASP A 568 -34.44 -1.82 -3.20
C ASP A 568 -34.75 -3.28 -3.54
N ASP A 569 -34.58 -4.20 -2.57
CA ASP A 569 -34.93 -5.60 -2.70
C ASP A 569 -35.57 -6.13 -1.39
N PRO A 570 -36.87 -6.52 -1.41
CA PRO A 570 -37.59 -6.99 -0.24
C PRO A 570 -37.00 -8.21 0.49
N ARG A 571 -36.04 -8.93 -0.11
CA ARG A 571 -35.35 -10.07 0.50
C ARG A 571 -34.20 -9.66 1.43
N LEU A 572 -33.75 -8.41 1.32
CA LEU A 572 -32.68 -7.85 2.13
C LEU A 572 -33.22 -7.33 3.47
N GLY A 573 -32.31 -7.17 4.43
CA GLY A 573 -32.61 -6.48 5.69
C GLY A 573 -32.70 -4.96 5.49
N ARG A 574 -33.13 -4.25 6.51
CA ARG A 574 -33.20 -2.77 6.51
C ARG A 574 -31.94 -2.18 7.12
N VAL A 575 -31.41 -1.12 6.50
CA VAL A 575 -30.39 -0.28 7.15
C VAL A 575 -31.10 0.84 7.91
N ASP A 576 -31.11 0.76 9.23
CA ASP A 576 -31.64 1.80 10.10
C ASP A 576 -30.62 2.93 10.28
N TYR A 577 -30.65 3.91 9.38
CA TYR A 577 -29.77 5.07 9.42
C TYR A 577 -30.19 6.16 10.42
N GLY A 578 -31.28 5.94 11.18
CA GLY A 578 -31.79 6.88 12.17
C GLY A 578 -31.89 8.31 11.65
N ARG A 579 -31.38 9.28 12.43
CA ARG A 579 -31.23 10.67 11.99
C ARG A 579 -29.88 10.85 11.27
N PRO A 580 -29.86 11.15 9.96
CA PRO A 580 -28.63 11.45 9.23
C PRO A 580 -27.89 12.66 9.81
N GLY A 581 -26.56 12.63 9.79
CA GLY A 581 -25.74 13.79 10.09
C GLY A 581 -26.00 14.90 9.06
N ALA A 582 -26.25 16.12 9.54
CA ALA A 582 -26.53 17.28 8.67
C ALA A 582 -25.27 17.84 7.99
N ALA A 583 -24.10 17.56 8.55
CA ALA A 583 -22.79 18.02 8.09
C ALA A 583 -21.75 16.93 8.36
N PRO A 584 -20.60 16.93 7.65
CA PRO A 584 -19.50 16.01 7.95
C PRO A 584 -19.03 16.18 9.41
N THR A 585 -18.84 15.06 10.09
CA THR A 585 -18.15 15.03 11.40
C THR A 585 -16.69 15.42 11.19
N PRO A 586 -16.11 16.35 12.00
CA PRO A 586 -14.68 16.63 11.91
C PRO A 586 -13.84 15.36 12.07
N PHE A 587 -13.04 15.04 11.06
CA PHE A 587 -12.17 13.86 11.03
C PHE A 587 -10.73 14.27 11.34
N VAL A 588 -10.17 13.78 12.44
CA VAL A 588 -8.77 14.04 12.79
C VAL A 588 -7.87 13.16 11.93
N TRP A 589 -7.05 13.78 11.08
CA TRP A 589 -6.12 13.04 10.23
C TRP A 589 -5.18 12.17 11.09
N PRO A 590 -5.07 10.85 10.79
CA PRO A 590 -4.40 9.92 11.69
C PRO A 590 -2.88 10.02 11.70
N LEU A 591 -2.24 10.35 10.58
CA LEU A 591 -0.80 10.16 10.39
C LEU A 591 -0.04 11.49 10.29
N ALA A 592 1.12 11.60 10.92
CA ALA A 592 2.01 12.76 10.77
C ALA A 592 2.63 12.87 9.35
N THR A 593 2.52 11.82 8.53
CA THR A 593 3.00 11.85 7.15
C THR A 593 1.95 11.34 6.16
N VAL A 594 1.92 11.97 4.98
CA VAL A 594 1.19 11.49 3.80
C VAL A 594 2.25 10.88 2.87
N ALA A 595 2.38 9.56 2.92
CA ALA A 595 3.40 8.80 2.21
C ALA A 595 2.90 8.10 0.93
N ALA A 596 1.62 8.23 0.62
CA ALA A 596 0.94 7.74 -0.57
C ALA A 596 0.01 8.83 -1.12
N ASP A 597 -0.54 8.62 -2.32
CA ASP A 597 -1.56 9.53 -2.84
C ASP A 597 -2.79 9.48 -1.94
N THR A 598 -3.22 10.64 -1.45
CA THR A 598 -4.30 10.76 -0.48
C THR A 598 -5.30 11.80 -0.95
N VAL A 599 -6.59 11.48 -0.78
CA VAL A 599 -7.69 12.43 -1.00
C VAL A 599 -8.30 12.80 0.35
N TRP A 600 -8.42 14.10 0.61
CA TRP A 600 -9.11 14.67 1.77
C TRP A 600 -10.48 15.18 1.36
N ARG A 601 -11.52 14.80 2.13
CA ARG A 601 -12.92 15.18 1.94
C ARG A 601 -13.59 15.57 3.26
N GLY A 602 -14.57 16.47 3.18
CA GLY A 602 -15.38 16.85 4.33
C GLY A 602 -14.66 17.85 5.24
N VAL A 603 -14.64 17.60 6.55
CA VAL A 603 -13.90 18.42 7.51
C VAL A 603 -12.72 17.61 8.04
N ILE A 604 -11.51 18.04 7.71
CA ILE A 604 -10.26 17.38 8.14
C ILE A 604 -9.57 18.23 9.19
N THR A 605 -9.27 17.65 10.33
CA THR A 605 -8.49 18.29 11.39
C THR A 605 -7.05 17.81 11.36
N VAL A 606 -6.12 18.72 11.12
CA VAL A 606 -4.68 18.52 11.21
C VAL A 606 -4.25 18.87 12.63
N ALA A 607 -4.14 17.84 13.47
CA ALA A 607 -3.83 18.01 14.90
C ALA A 607 -2.33 18.11 15.20
N VAL A 608 -1.48 17.57 14.33
CA VAL A 608 0.00 17.59 14.44
C VAL A 608 0.60 18.02 13.11
N PRO A 609 1.84 18.55 13.10
CA PRO A 609 2.51 18.90 11.85
C PRO A 609 2.48 17.71 10.89
N THR A 610 1.98 17.94 9.68
CA THR A 610 1.78 16.87 8.69
C THR A 610 2.60 17.13 7.45
N THR A 611 3.45 16.17 7.08
CA THR A 611 4.32 16.28 5.90
C THR A 611 3.82 15.39 4.76
N VAL A 612 3.61 15.97 3.58
CA VAL A 612 3.41 15.22 2.33
C VAL A 612 4.78 14.87 1.75
N LEU A 613 5.12 13.58 1.75
CA LEU A 613 6.45 13.10 1.36
C LEU A 613 6.71 13.21 -0.16
N PRO A 614 7.98 13.25 -0.60
CA PRO A 614 8.31 13.19 -2.01
C PRO A 614 7.66 11.98 -2.72
N GLY A 615 7.13 12.20 -3.91
CA GLY A 615 6.42 11.19 -4.69
C GLY A 615 4.94 11.00 -4.33
N ALA A 616 4.47 11.50 -3.19
CA ALA A 616 3.05 11.49 -2.82
C ALA A 616 2.33 12.76 -3.31
N ALA A 617 1.03 12.64 -3.61
CA ALA A 617 0.15 13.78 -3.84
C ALA A 617 -0.96 13.84 -2.79
N LEU A 618 -1.10 14.99 -2.14
CA LEU A 618 -2.28 15.30 -1.34
C LEU A 618 -3.29 16.06 -2.18
N THR A 619 -4.42 15.43 -2.45
CA THR A 619 -5.56 16.07 -3.12
C THR A 619 -6.58 16.51 -2.08
N VAL A 620 -6.91 17.81 -2.06
CA VAL A 620 -7.99 18.34 -1.23
C VAL A 620 -9.20 18.52 -2.14
N ALA A 621 -10.24 17.70 -1.93
CA ALA A 621 -11.41 17.72 -2.80
C ALA A 621 -12.23 19.00 -2.63
N PRO A 622 -12.99 19.45 -3.65
CA PRO A 622 -13.92 20.56 -3.54
C PRO A 622 -14.85 20.45 -2.32
N GLY A 623 -15.13 21.59 -1.68
CA GLY A 623 -15.99 21.69 -0.49
C GLY A 623 -15.31 21.28 0.82
N THR A 624 -14.05 20.82 0.77
CA THR A 624 -13.33 20.38 1.96
C THR A 624 -12.91 21.57 2.83
N THR A 625 -13.11 21.44 4.13
CA THR A 625 -12.54 22.35 5.14
C THR A 625 -11.40 21.64 5.86
N VAL A 626 -10.19 22.15 5.75
CA VAL A 626 -9.02 21.72 6.51
C VAL A 626 -8.83 22.67 7.69
N GLN A 627 -8.87 22.12 8.90
CA GLN A 627 -8.75 22.84 10.16
C GLN A 627 -7.43 22.50 10.84
N PHE A 628 -6.69 23.52 11.25
CA PHE A 628 -5.39 23.38 11.90
C PHE A 628 -5.49 23.68 13.40
N ALA A 629 -4.98 22.77 14.23
CA ALA A 629 -4.76 23.03 15.64
C ALA A 629 -3.65 24.08 15.87
N ALA A 630 -3.56 24.61 17.09
CA ALA A 630 -2.54 25.61 17.42
C ALA A 630 -1.11 25.06 17.20
N GLY A 631 -0.25 25.86 16.56
CA GLY A 631 1.17 25.52 16.34
C GLY A 631 1.44 24.42 15.29
N THR A 632 0.44 24.01 14.51
CA THR A 632 0.59 23.03 13.42
C THR A 632 0.57 23.66 12.03
N GLY A 633 0.86 22.87 11.00
CA GLY A 633 0.83 23.28 9.59
C GLY A 633 0.99 22.09 8.64
N LEU A 634 1.04 22.38 7.34
CA LEU A 634 1.37 21.39 6.30
C LEU A 634 2.73 21.70 5.71
N GLU A 635 3.57 20.67 5.62
CA GLU A 635 4.81 20.70 4.85
C GLU A 635 4.64 19.82 3.61
N ILE A 636 4.75 20.41 2.42
CA ILE A 636 4.56 19.73 1.15
C ILE A 636 5.93 19.56 0.49
N LYS A 637 6.44 18.34 0.48
CA LYS A 637 7.62 17.91 -0.29
C LYS A 637 7.25 17.10 -1.54
N GLY A 638 6.02 16.57 -1.56
CA GLY A 638 5.38 15.95 -2.72
C GLY A 638 4.60 16.98 -3.53
N LYS A 639 3.30 16.74 -3.72
CA LYS A 639 2.38 17.68 -4.41
C LYS A 639 1.18 18.01 -3.54
N LEU A 640 0.69 19.25 -3.65
CA LEU A 640 -0.60 19.66 -3.14
C LEU A 640 -1.53 20.01 -4.30
N LEU A 641 -2.64 19.30 -4.44
CA LEU A 641 -3.67 19.53 -5.44
C LEU A 641 -4.94 20.01 -4.74
N ALA A 642 -5.07 21.33 -4.57
CA ALA A 642 -6.23 21.98 -3.97
C ALA A 642 -6.93 22.82 -5.04
N SER A 643 -7.93 22.25 -5.71
CA SER A 643 -8.71 22.94 -6.74
C SER A 643 -10.19 22.93 -6.36
N GLY A 644 -10.63 24.01 -5.72
CA GLY A 644 -12.02 24.18 -5.32
C GLY A 644 -12.94 24.48 -6.51
N GLN A 645 -14.23 24.54 -6.21
CA GLN A 645 -15.29 24.89 -7.17
C GLN A 645 -16.14 26.06 -6.62
N ARG A 646 -16.96 26.68 -7.48
CA ARG A 646 -17.78 27.85 -7.11
C ARG A 646 -18.76 27.54 -5.98
N ASP A 647 -19.33 26.35 -5.99
CA ASP A 647 -20.24 25.75 -5.01
C ASP A 647 -19.54 24.79 -4.04
N GLY A 648 -18.22 24.63 -4.19
CA GLY A 648 -17.38 23.71 -3.42
C GLY A 648 -16.02 24.33 -3.13
N THR A 649 -16.00 25.51 -2.53
CA THR A 649 -14.75 26.20 -2.18
C THR A 649 -14.00 25.43 -1.10
N ILE A 650 -12.69 25.26 -1.28
CA ILE A 650 -11.83 24.63 -0.27
C ILE A 650 -11.45 25.68 0.77
N ARG A 651 -11.50 25.35 2.07
CA ARG A 651 -11.13 26.27 3.15
C ARG A 651 -10.01 25.70 4.00
N PHE A 652 -8.92 26.45 4.15
CA PHE A 652 -7.84 26.19 5.11
C PHE A 652 -7.96 27.21 6.25
N THR A 653 -8.19 26.75 7.48
CA THR A 653 -8.52 27.62 8.64
C THR A 653 -7.97 27.07 9.95
N SER A 654 -7.93 27.92 10.99
CA SER A 654 -7.77 27.51 12.38
C SER A 654 -8.99 26.74 12.91
N VAL A 655 -8.76 25.81 13.85
CA VAL A 655 -9.80 25.22 14.73
C VAL A 655 -10.37 26.30 15.67
N ASP A 656 -9.51 27.14 16.24
CA ASP A 656 -9.86 28.12 17.28
C ASP A 656 -10.39 29.46 16.73
N ARG A 657 -9.88 29.88 15.57
CA ARG A 657 -10.21 31.15 14.88
C ARG A 657 -10.11 32.39 15.79
N LYS A 658 -9.11 32.42 16.68
CA LYS A 658 -8.83 33.55 17.60
C LYS A 658 -8.24 34.74 16.86
N GLY A 659 -7.41 34.51 15.85
CA GLY A 659 -6.77 35.60 15.10
C GLY A 659 -5.68 35.14 14.13
N PRO A 660 -4.92 36.08 13.56
CA PRO A 660 -3.74 35.73 12.77
C PRO A 660 -2.72 34.96 13.62
N SER A 661 -1.97 34.06 12.97
CA SER A 661 -0.99 33.17 13.63
C SER A 661 -1.56 32.12 14.58
N ASP A 662 -2.84 31.77 14.47
CA ASP A 662 -3.41 30.64 15.20
C ASP A 662 -2.77 29.31 14.79
N TRP A 663 -2.37 29.19 13.52
CA TRP A 663 -1.62 28.05 12.98
C TRP A 663 -0.43 28.54 12.14
N ASN A 664 0.49 27.64 11.80
CA ASN A 664 1.77 28.01 11.19
C ASN A 664 1.59 28.40 9.73
N GLU A 665 1.66 27.43 8.82
CA GLU A 665 1.65 27.69 7.38
C GLU A 665 1.40 26.43 6.54
N ILE A 666 1.04 26.64 5.27
CA ILE A 666 1.18 25.66 4.20
C ILE A 666 2.54 25.94 3.54
N LEU A 667 3.56 25.19 3.94
CA LEU A 667 4.91 25.25 3.40
C LEU A 667 5.05 24.30 2.22
N LEU A 668 5.45 24.79 1.05
CA LEU A 668 5.78 24.02 -0.14
C LEU A 668 7.29 24.13 -0.40
N GLU A 669 7.99 23.00 -0.41
CA GLU A 669 9.44 22.94 -0.59
C GLU A 669 9.80 21.90 -1.66
N TYR A 670 10.27 22.37 -2.82
CA TYR A 670 10.49 21.56 -4.03
C TYR A 670 9.22 20.81 -4.53
N ALA A 671 8.04 21.36 -4.27
CA ALA A 671 6.75 20.70 -4.49
C ALA A 671 6.15 20.94 -5.89
N THR A 672 6.98 20.81 -6.94
CA THR A 672 6.60 21.17 -8.32
C THR A 672 5.38 20.41 -8.82
N GLY A 673 4.45 21.14 -9.46
CA GLY A 673 3.16 20.61 -9.92
C GLY A 673 2.03 20.75 -8.90
N SER A 674 2.26 21.52 -7.82
CA SER A 674 1.22 21.88 -6.87
C SER A 674 0.32 23.00 -7.43
N VAL A 675 -0.97 22.93 -7.10
CA VAL A 675 -1.99 23.90 -7.51
C VAL A 675 -2.85 24.26 -6.30
N ILE A 676 -3.06 25.57 -6.10
CA ILE A 676 -4.00 26.10 -5.11
C ILE A 676 -4.95 27.03 -5.86
N SER A 677 -6.19 26.61 -6.08
CA SER A 677 -7.18 27.41 -6.78
C SER A 677 -8.57 27.32 -6.16
N ASN A 678 -9.33 28.42 -6.23
CA ASN A 678 -10.67 28.51 -5.63
C ASN A 678 -10.67 28.10 -4.15
N CYS A 679 -9.70 28.64 -3.40
CA CYS A 679 -9.48 28.34 -1.99
C CYS A 679 -9.66 29.59 -1.11
N ILE A 680 -10.07 29.38 0.13
CA ILE A 680 -10.01 30.35 1.23
C ILE A 680 -8.89 29.93 2.17
N VAL A 681 -7.98 30.85 2.52
CA VAL A 681 -6.91 30.60 3.51
C VAL A 681 -6.94 31.69 4.59
N GLU A 682 -7.14 31.29 5.84
CA GLU A 682 -7.34 32.22 6.96
C GLU A 682 -6.72 31.78 8.29
N TYR A 683 -6.34 32.78 9.12
CA TYR A 683 -5.81 32.65 10.48
C TYR A 683 -4.38 32.06 10.61
N ALA A 684 -3.62 31.99 9.52
CA ALA A 684 -2.25 31.47 9.54
C ALA A 684 -1.22 32.51 9.99
N THR A 685 -0.01 32.04 10.35
CA THR A 685 1.18 32.89 10.42
C THR A 685 1.61 33.27 9.01
N TRP A 686 1.69 32.29 8.10
CA TRP A 686 1.76 32.52 6.66
C TRP A 686 0.75 31.62 5.97
N GLY A 687 -0.23 32.19 5.25
CA GLY A 687 -1.26 31.39 4.59
C GLY A 687 -0.65 30.39 3.61
N ILE A 688 0.23 30.87 2.74
CA ILE A 688 1.01 30.06 1.79
C ILE A 688 2.48 30.45 1.85
N HIS A 689 3.37 29.47 1.98
CA HIS A 689 4.82 29.66 1.98
C HIS A 689 5.47 28.75 0.95
N SER A 690 6.15 29.29 -0.06
CA SER A 690 6.74 28.50 -1.15
C SER A 690 8.25 28.71 -1.31
N HIS A 691 9.00 27.61 -1.40
CA HIS A 691 10.44 27.56 -1.68
C HIS A 691 10.72 26.67 -2.89
N PHE A 692 11.42 27.22 -3.90
CA PHE A 692 11.91 26.46 -5.07
C PHE A 692 10.83 25.60 -5.76
N THR A 693 9.62 26.14 -5.87
CA THR A 693 8.44 25.41 -6.33
C THR A 693 7.76 26.17 -7.48
N ASP A 694 7.46 25.48 -8.57
CA ASP A 694 6.52 25.96 -9.59
C ASP A 694 5.09 25.86 -9.03
N LEU A 695 4.48 27.02 -8.77
CA LEU A 695 3.20 27.12 -8.05
C LEU A 695 2.23 28.09 -8.74
N ALA A 696 1.01 27.60 -8.99
CA ALA A 696 -0.13 28.41 -9.37
C ALA A 696 -1.05 28.66 -8.15
N VAL A 697 -1.28 29.93 -7.84
CA VAL A 697 -2.29 30.39 -6.87
C VAL A 697 -3.31 31.24 -7.61
N THR A 698 -4.52 30.71 -7.83
CA THR A 698 -5.53 31.40 -8.65
C THR A 698 -6.93 31.39 -8.06
N ASP A 699 -7.66 32.49 -8.23
CA ASP A 699 -9.08 32.54 -7.83
C ASP A 699 -9.29 32.31 -6.31
N CYS A 700 -8.33 32.72 -5.48
CA CYS A 700 -8.33 32.48 -4.03
C CYS A 700 -8.69 33.73 -3.21
N LEU A 701 -9.20 33.51 -1.99
CA LEU A 701 -9.35 34.54 -0.96
C LEU A 701 -8.40 34.25 0.21
N ILE A 702 -7.42 35.13 0.40
CA ILE A 702 -6.37 34.99 1.42
C ILE A 702 -6.52 36.13 2.44
N ARG A 703 -6.97 35.80 3.66
CA ARG A 703 -7.36 36.83 4.64
C ARG A 703 -7.10 36.49 6.10
N HIS A 704 -7.02 37.50 6.96
CA HIS A 704 -6.86 37.33 8.41
C HIS A 704 -5.62 36.50 8.80
N ASN A 705 -4.58 36.52 7.97
CA ASN A 705 -3.29 35.91 8.29
C ASN A 705 -2.32 37.00 8.75
N TYR A 706 -1.25 36.63 9.47
CA TYR A 706 -0.14 37.57 9.65
C TYR A 706 0.48 37.89 8.27
N GLY A 707 0.88 36.87 7.51
CA GLY A 707 1.22 37.02 6.10
C GLY A 707 0.29 36.21 5.19
N GLY A 708 -0.22 36.80 4.11
CA GLY A 708 -1.08 36.09 3.15
C GLY A 708 -0.29 35.04 2.37
N MET A 709 0.73 35.46 1.63
CA MET A 709 1.63 34.56 0.92
C MET A 709 3.08 35.04 0.96
N ARG A 710 4.03 34.14 1.18
CA ARG A 710 5.45 34.38 0.95
C ARG A 710 6.06 33.36 -0.02
N PHE A 711 7.03 33.80 -0.81
CA PHE A 711 7.77 32.87 -1.66
C PHE A 711 9.23 33.26 -1.87
N ARG A 712 10.06 32.23 -2.12
CA ARG A 712 11.44 32.32 -2.56
C ARG A 712 11.64 31.54 -3.85
N SER A 713 12.29 32.14 -4.85
CA SER A 713 12.45 31.58 -6.19
C SER A 713 11.14 31.53 -6.99
N GLY A 714 10.96 30.55 -7.89
CA GLY A 714 9.77 30.36 -8.73
C GLY A 714 10.01 29.38 -9.88
N PRO A 715 9.15 29.34 -10.91
CA PRO A 715 8.13 30.35 -11.23
C PRO A 715 6.89 30.29 -10.32
N VAL A 716 6.38 31.44 -9.88
CA VAL A 716 5.10 31.53 -9.16
C VAL A 716 4.09 32.36 -9.96
N ARG A 717 2.86 31.88 -10.09
CA ARG A 717 1.77 32.61 -10.78
C ARG A 717 0.65 32.89 -9.79
N ILE A 718 0.50 34.16 -9.40
CA ILE A 718 -0.55 34.62 -8.48
C ILE A 718 -1.56 35.42 -9.30
N ARG A 719 -2.76 34.87 -9.53
CA ARG A 719 -3.76 35.52 -10.39
C ARG A 719 -5.18 35.52 -9.84
N ARG A 720 -5.97 36.53 -10.22
CA ARG A 720 -7.43 36.57 -9.97
C ARG A 720 -7.82 36.32 -8.51
N SER A 721 -6.95 36.70 -7.58
CA SER A 721 -7.11 36.40 -6.15
C SER A 721 -7.30 37.68 -5.34
N ILE A 722 -7.86 37.54 -4.15
CA ILE A 722 -8.09 38.62 -3.19
C ILE A 722 -7.18 38.41 -1.97
N PHE A 723 -6.30 39.35 -1.69
CA PHE A 723 -5.48 39.39 -0.48
C PHE A 723 -5.96 40.55 0.40
N ARG A 724 -6.57 40.25 1.54
CA ARG A 724 -7.14 41.27 2.42
C ARG A 724 -7.05 40.99 3.90
N ASP A 725 -7.02 42.03 4.72
CA ASP A 725 -7.02 41.90 6.18
C ASP A 725 -5.83 41.05 6.69
N ASN A 726 -4.66 41.16 6.04
CA ASN A 726 -3.40 40.55 6.51
C ASN A 726 -2.42 41.64 6.94
N THR A 727 -1.41 41.32 7.76
CA THR A 727 -0.30 42.27 7.99
C THR A 727 0.46 42.49 6.68
N ILE A 728 0.87 41.40 6.01
CA ILE A 728 1.50 41.48 4.68
C ILE A 728 0.67 40.66 3.70
N GLY A 729 0.19 41.27 2.60
CA GLY A 729 -0.55 40.55 1.55
C GLY A 729 0.34 39.52 0.85
N ILE A 730 1.36 39.98 0.14
CA ILE A 730 2.31 39.13 -0.60
C ILE A 730 3.74 39.55 -0.30
N ARG A 731 4.62 38.60 0.05
CA ARG A 731 6.07 38.82 0.24
C ARG A 731 6.91 38.01 -0.74
N SER A 732 7.74 38.71 -1.51
CA SER A 732 8.69 38.11 -2.45
C SER A 732 10.13 38.21 -1.93
N TYR A 733 10.90 37.11 -2.01
CA TYR A 733 12.33 37.09 -1.71
C TYR A 733 13.11 36.36 -2.82
N ILE A 734 13.88 37.10 -3.63
CA ILE A 734 14.57 36.58 -4.83
C ILE A 734 13.56 35.84 -5.74
N GLY A 735 12.39 36.45 -5.92
CA GLY A 735 11.25 35.83 -6.57
C GLY A 735 11.31 35.87 -8.10
N ASN A 736 10.89 34.78 -8.74
CA ASN A 736 10.52 34.75 -10.16
C ASN A 736 9.00 34.53 -10.23
N ALA A 737 8.22 35.57 -10.50
CA ALA A 737 6.77 35.48 -10.39
C ALA A 737 6.01 36.45 -11.30
N LEU A 738 4.81 36.02 -11.68
CA LEU A 738 3.77 36.88 -12.25
C LEU A 738 2.68 37.10 -11.20
N ILE A 739 2.54 38.35 -10.73
CA ILE A 739 1.45 38.79 -9.86
C ILE A 739 0.51 39.61 -10.73
N ALA A 740 -0.65 39.06 -11.10
CA ALA A 740 -1.56 39.76 -12.01
C ALA A 740 -3.05 39.58 -11.74
N GLU A 741 -3.86 40.58 -12.05
CA GLU A 741 -5.33 40.51 -11.94
C GLU A 741 -5.83 40.25 -10.50
N ASN A 742 -5.06 40.67 -9.48
CA ASN A 742 -5.44 40.49 -8.07
C ASN A 742 -6.04 41.77 -7.47
N LEU A 743 -6.87 41.60 -6.44
CA LEU A 743 -7.26 42.69 -5.53
C LEU A 743 -6.46 42.54 -4.23
N ILE A 744 -5.63 43.54 -3.90
CA ILE A 744 -4.78 43.54 -2.72
C ILE A 744 -5.13 44.77 -1.88
N THR A 745 -5.89 44.57 -0.81
CA THR A 745 -6.55 45.65 -0.07
C THR A 745 -6.62 45.40 1.42
N ALA A 746 -6.71 46.46 2.24
CA ALA A 746 -6.90 46.34 3.70
C ALA A 746 -5.81 45.50 4.38
N ASN A 747 -4.59 45.47 3.83
CA ASN A 747 -3.42 44.93 4.50
C ASN A 747 -2.61 46.07 5.13
N GLU A 748 -1.67 45.79 6.02
CA GLU A 748 -0.69 46.83 6.41
C GLU A 748 0.25 47.11 5.23
N THR A 749 0.85 46.08 4.66
CA THR A 749 1.61 46.17 3.40
C THR A 749 0.98 45.25 2.35
N GLY A 750 0.61 45.79 1.19
CA GLY A 750 0.04 45.03 0.08
C GLY A 750 1.04 44.02 -0.51
N ILE A 751 2.07 44.53 -1.19
CA ILE A 751 3.18 43.73 -1.73
C ILE A 751 4.51 44.18 -1.11
N PHE A 752 5.24 43.26 -0.49
CA PHE A 752 6.59 43.49 0.01
C PHE A 752 7.64 42.72 -0.82
N VAL A 753 8.48 43.42 -1.57
CA VAL A 753 9.60 42.85 -2.32
C VAL A 753 10.87 42.99 -1.50
N ARG A 754 11.20 41.96 -0.71
CA ARG A 754 12.37 41.98 0.19
C ARG A 754 13.68 42.07 -0.59
N GLU A 755 13.80 41.27 -1.62
CA GLU A 755 14.93 41.24 -2.56
C GLU A 755 14.39 40.77 -3.91
N LYS A 756 14.79 41.42 -5.00
CA LYS A 756 14.31 41.08 -6.34
C LYS A 756 15.08 39.89 -6.91
N GLY A 757 14.38 38.97 -7.57
CA GLY A 757 14.96 37.92 -8.41
C GLY A 757 14.91 38.27 -9.90
N GLY A 758 15.46 37.42 -10.76
CA GLY A 758 15.59 37.68 -12.20
C GLY A 758 14.29 37.82 -13.02
N GLY A 759 13.08 37.71 -12.43
CA GLY A 759 11.82 37.62 -13.19
C GLY A 759 10.52 38.04 -12.50
N LEU A 760 10.52 39.01 -11.58
CA LEU A 760 9.27 39.49 -10.94
C LEU A 760 8.54 40.54 -11.81
N THR A 761 7.28 40.25 -12.18
CA THR A 761 6.37 41.17 -12.87
C THR A 761 5.07 41.34 -12.10
N VAL A 762 4.68 42.59 -11.83
CA VAL A 762 3.42 42.95 -11.15
C VAL A 762 2.58 43.76 -12.12
N THR A 763 1.43 43.26 -12.59
CA THR A 763 0.63 43.97 -13.60
C THR A 763 -0.85 43.62 -13.55
N GLY A 764 -1.74 44.54 -13.91
CA GLY A 764 -3.17 44.32 -13.94
C GLY A 764 -3.83 44.13 -12.57
N ASN A 765 -3.15 44.46 -11.47
CA ASN A 765 -3.70 44.35 -10.11
C ASN A 765 -4.38 45.64 -9.67
N SER A 766 -5.28 45.53 -8.69
CA SER A 766 -5.87 46.63 -7.93
C SER A 766 -5.23 46.65 -6.53
N LEU A 767 -4.36 47.64 -6.28
CA LEU A 767 -3.59 47.82 -5.04
C LEU A 767 -4.12 49.05 -4.30
N VAL A 768 -5.01 48.88 -3.33
CA VAL A 768 -5.74 50.01 -2.71
C VAL A 768 -6.02 49.78 -1.23
N GLY A 769 -6.17 50.86 -0.46
CA GLY A 769 -6.67 50.77 0.92
C GLY A 769 -5.81 49.95 1.87
N ASN A 770 -4.51 49.78 1.58
CA ASN A 770 -3.55 49.21 2.51
C ASN A 770 -3.06 50.32 3.45
N SER A 771 -2.98 50.06 4.76
CA SER A 771 -2.81 51.12 5.77
C SER A 771 -1.39 51.67 5.88
N GLY A 772 -0.38 50.89 5.47
CA GLY A 772 1.01 51.31 5.34
C GLY A 772 1.35 51.61 3.88
N TYR A 773 1.67 50.57 3.11
CA TYR A 773 2.06 50.72 1.71
C TYR A 773 1.30 49.74 0.80
N ASN A 774 0.89 50.21 -0.37
CA ASN A 774 0.43 49.35 -1.45
C ASN A 774 1.58 48.46 -1.94
N MET A 775 2.78 49.02 -2.05
CA MET A 775 3.99 48.28 -2.38
C MET A 775 5.21 48.82 -1.63
N ARG A 776 6.03 47.92 -1.10
CA ARG A 776 7.29 48.23 -0.41
C ARG A 776 8.46 47.48 -1.02
N ILE A 777 9.56 48.18 -1.22
CA ILE A 777 10.88 47.60 -1.54
C ILE A 777 11.67 47.41 -0.25
N GLY A 778 12.37 46.28 -0.14
CA GLY A 778 13.19 45.93 1.01
C GLY A 778 14.51 46.69 1.05
N ASP A 779 14.98 46.90 2.27
CA ASP A 779 16.14 47.73 2.60
C ASP A 779 17.45 47.26 1.94
N PHE A 780 17.49 46.02 1.43
CA PHE A 780 18.65 45.42 0.75
C PHE A 780 18.42 45.17 -0.75
N ASN A 781 17.29 45.60 -1.30
CA ASN A 781 16.99 45.43 -2.72
C ASN A 781 17.35 46.71 -3.49
N ASP A 782 18.45 46.71 -4.22
CA ASP A 782 18.90 47.84 -5.04
C ASP A 782 18.29 47.86 -6.46
N GLN A 783 17.48 46.85 -6.80
CA GLN A 783 16.94 46.70 -8.15
C GLN A 783 15.48 47.16 -8.28
N ASP A 784 15.19 47.84 -9.39
CA ASP A 784 13.85 48.30 -9.73
C ASP A 784 12.87 47.15 -9.97
N VAL A 785 11.62 47.30 -9.55
CA VAL A 785 10.55 46.31 -9.77
C VAL A 785 9.55 46.84 -10.81
N ASN A 786 9.27 46.03 -11.84
CA ASN A 786 8.27 46.37 -12.85
C ASN A 786 6.86 46.17 -12.29
N ALA A 787 6.17 47.28 -12.03
CA ALA A 787 4.80 47.33 -11.53
C ALA A 787 3.88 48.15 -12.45
N ARG A 788 4.14 48.13 -13.76
CA ARG A 788 3.34 48.84 -14.76
C ARG A 788 1.99 48.16 -14.97
N GLY A 789 0.99 48.97 -15.33
CA GLY A 789 -0.35 48.52 -15.65
C GLY A 789 -1.14 48.02 -14.44
N ASN A 790 -0.84 48.50 -13.23
CA ASN A 790 -1.67 48.28 -12.04
C ASN A 790 -2.54 49.52 -11.76
N TRP A 791 -3.64 49.34 -11.05
CA TRP A 791 -4.45 50.43 -10.50
C TRP A 791 -4.10 50.64 -9.02
N TRP A 792 -3.86 51.89 -8.61
CA TRP A 792 -3.36 52.25 -7.28
C TRP A 792 -4.37 53.03 -6.42
N GLY A 793 -5.61 53.18 -6.92
CA GLY A 793 -6.65 54.00 -6.29
C GLY A 793 -6.81 55.37 -6.95
N GLU A 794 -7.59 56.25 -6.32
CA GLU A 794 -7.69 57.65 -6.70
C GLU A 794 -6.50 58.43 -6.10
N GLY A 795 -5.75 59.16 -6.93
CA GLY A 795 -4.60 59.97 -6.50
C GLY A 795 -3.26 59.50 -7.06
N ASP A 796 -2.17 60.12 -6.58
CA ASP A 796 -0.80 59.80 -6.99
C ASP A 796 -0.33 58.47 -6.35
N PRO A 797 0.03 57.45 -7.17
CA PRO A 797 0.57 56.18 -6.66
C PRO A 797 1.77 56.35 -5.72
N GLY A 798 2.60 57.37 -5.94
CA GLY A 798 3.84 57.59 -5.19
C GLY A 798 3.65 57.70 -3.67
N GLY A 799 2.52 58.25 -3.21
CA GLY A 799 2.20 58.38 -1.79
C GLY A 799 1.93 57.05 -1.06
N THR A 800 1.73 55.97 -1.81
CA THR A 800 1.42 54.63 -1.28
C THR A 800 2.54 53.61 -1.50
N ILE A 801 3.70 54.07 -1.97
CA ILE A 801 4.83 53.22 -2.36
C ILE A 801 6.08 53.61 -1.56
N PHE A 802 6.70 52.64 -0.88
CA PHE A 802 8.01 52.80 -0.26
C PHE A 802 9.11 52.21 -1.15
N ASP A 803 9.96 53.06 -1.71
CA ASP A 803 11.03 52.68 -2.63
C ASP A 803 12.16 53.73 -2.63
N GLY A 804 13.06 53.67 -3.63
CA GLY A 804 14.22 54.56 -3.76
C GLY A 804 13.94 56.06 -3.74
N ARG A 805 12.68 56.50 -3.92
CA ARG A 805 12.28 57.92 -3.76
C ARG A 805 12.30 58.37 -2.30
N GLN A 806 11.97 57.45 -1.40
CA GLN A 806 11.90 57.72 0.04
C GLN A 806 13.18 57.27 0.75
N GLU A 807 13.79 56.16 0.31
CA GLU A 807 14.99 55.58 0.91
C GLU A 807 16.10 55.44 -0.14
N PRO A 808 17.06 56.39 -0.19
CA PRO A 808 18.15 56.32 -1.15
C PRO A 808 18.98 55.03 -0.99
N GLY A 809 19.20 54.31 -2.09
CA GLY A 809 19.99 53.08 -2.11
C GLY A 809 19.19 51.80 -2.31
N ILE A 810 17.85 51.87 -2.24
CA ILE A 810 16.96 50.78 -2.68
C ILE A 810 16.36 51.07 -4.06
N GLY A 811 15.91 50.01 -4.74
CA GLY A 811 15.35 50.08 -6.08
C GLY A 811 13.99 50.79 -6.15
N MET A 812 13.60 51.19 -7.36
CA MET A 812 12.36 51.91 -7.64
C MET A 812 11.21 50.98 -8.04
N VAL A 813 9.98 51.33 -7.66
CA VAL A 813 8.79 50.72 -8.25
C VAL A 813 8.45 51.45 -9.56
N LEU A 814 8.55 50.74 -10.68
CA LEU A 814 8.24 51.29 -12.01
C LEU A 814 6.75 51.11 -12.29
N TYR A 815 5.92 52.09 -11.95
CA TYR A 815 4.46 51.99 -12.05
C TYR A 815 3.83 52.67 -13.29
N GLU A 816 4.60 53.42 -14.09
CA GLU A 816 4.10 54.13 -15.29
C GLU A 816 4.22 53.32 -16.59
N PRO A 817 3.14 53.18 -17.39
CA PRO A 817 1.79 53.70 -17.15
C PRO A 817 1.04 52.85 -16.11
N TRP A 818 0.20 53.49 -15.30
CA TRP A 818 -0.76 52.82 -14.42
C TRP A 818 -2.17 52.81 -15.05
N LEU A 819 -3.09 52.01 -14.51
CA LEU A 819 -4.48 51.94 -14.99
C LEU A 819 -5.31 53.09 -14.41
N ASP A 820 -6.29 53.60 -15.17
CA ASP A 820 -7.21 54.65 -14.70
C ASP A 820 -8.40 54.12 -13.89
N LYS A 821 -8.62 52.80 -13.94
CA LYS A 821 -9.73 52.10 -13.27
C LYS A 821 -9.26 50.75 -12.75
N PRO A 822 -9.97 50.18 -11.75
CA PRO A 822 -9.65 48.85 -11.23
C PRO A 822 -9.53 47.80 -12.35
N GLY A 823 -8.55 46.91 -12.23
CA GLY A 823 -8.43 45.73 -13.08
C GLY A 823 -9.54 44.69 -12.79
N PRO A 824 -9.81 43.74 -13.70
CA PRO A 824 -10.77 42.67 -13.46
C PRO A 824 -10.33 41.80 -12.26
N VAL A 825 -11.24 41.55 -11.32
CA VAL A 825 -11.01 40.73 -10.12
C VAL A 825 -11.76 39.40 -10.26
N GLY A 826 -11.14 38.27 -9.91
CA GLY A 826 -11.84 36.98 -9.76
C GLY A 826 -12.09 36.59 -8.30
N PRO A 827 -12.91 35.56 -8.05
CA PRO A 827 -14.36 35.55 -8.26
C PRO A 827 -15.11 36.25 -7.11
N ALA A 828 -16.20 36.94 -7.48
CA ALA A 828 -17.26 37.30 -6.55
C ALA A 828 -17.88 36.05 -5.92
N ASN A 829 -17.99 36.01 -4.59
CA ASN A 829 -19.23 35.70 -3.87
C ASN A 829 -19.02 35.75 -2.34
N GLY A 830 -19.74 36.65 -1.66
CA GLY A 830 -19.84 36.68 -0.21
C GLY A 830 -20.69 37.77 0.44
N GLY A 831 -21.08 38.85 -0.27
CA GLY A 831 -22.03 39.87 0.23
C GLY A 831 -22.43 40.89 -0.87
N THR A 832 -23.73 41.11 -1.02
CA THR A 832 -24.57 41.63 -2.14
C THR A 832 -24.69 43.17 -2.28
N PRO A 833 -25.51 43.66 -3.25
CA PRO A 833 -25.21 44.05 -4.64
C PRO A 833 -24.51 45.41 -4.79
#